data_AF-A0A943KEJ3-F1
#
_entry.id   AF-A0A943KEJ3-F1
#
_cell.length_a   1.000
_cell.length_b   1.000
_cell.length_c   1.000
_cell.angle_alpha   90.00
_cell.angle_beta   90.00
_cell.angle_gamma   90.00
#
_symmetry.space_group_name_H-M   'P 1'
#
loop_
_entity.id
_entity.type
_entity.pdbx_description
1 polymer ?
#
loop_
_entity_poly.entity_id
_entity_poly.type
_entity_poly.pdbx_seq_one_letter_code
_entity_poly.pdbx_strand_id
1 'polypeptide(L)'
;MAKTKKAFSAKRVLALALALIMALSVMPAAFAADDVLNQQGKIVDVSGGWRTAAWYVNVFFSTDLSSRGDGLGESGSLNYTYVQMQDNETINLSLAFGMQKNSGINYGRLLSMSESGLPASISWKNVEGGVNDRPWPCDMPGSLFSNPTFLKWNGSLSFAANGATVYNGSITVEFRAGESSSKYSTLTQTIPVTITVIDKRPLLNAIREGRAKLADLEYYTDISATELTDALAAAEAIAPVDNVVTQQQITRAATDLEGAIASLEYKAANYTDLDAAKDAAEAILHNDKADDTYTIATMAALREKYAAAQEIPTIGWDIRNQAAIDKAASELNAAVSGMVKFANYATMQAAVNAFEKLNASYYDPEELAALKVKVDAAKKEMLRENKLDASQQADVNARAMALMKEINSLQKLPASYEAFNAAVANAKAKLEASDIQNYTAISVKALNDAYLASASIETGKDITYQATIDAATKAINDAIAGLTLKGADYKALDAAIADAQAQLGRTDIGDYTDDSVSALRSALDTAKTVSRELTVDQQQIITDAAATLLAATRGLTLKGADYTALDKAISDRETEVAAAKEAGIYTDASISRVETAIAAAKEIDRTYTIKEQTKVDDALVALNAVKLEKKPADYSKLNAAIEAAQETLNSAGDEYTEGSKAALSNAIKAAQAVVAAKYDITQQEKVNEAVTALESVKLVLKDADYSALNDAIKAAESFLADPETEKLYTEEAIQAVRDALDEAKEIAKDLDILHQDEITAAADALVNAVEQAKGDFNAADLTKLQAAVDAANQKLAAEDIEDYTQESRDALAKAIAEAQAMIDRKPNVTEQNAVDAKAAALAAMTLTLKGASYEALDEATAKANTRYNEAKVSGQYTDESLAQLKAAIDYAEGLSRSLTIKDQKTINDAEAALNVKLVYKGANLAALNEAIVAANAKLSASDISNYTEASVAALRAAVAQAEALVSSNPDITKQTEVDAMAASLGAVKLVLKDADFTALDAIIKTASDKLASGDINTYTPDSVAALRAALEEAENIDRSLTILDQADVDAAVANVQKALDAMKQYDALTSVAITNGGVDVEGDVLFVKVPWYTLYKNNSTELGIQVNSGAEVKSVKWSYANWSIDKPEATIETPNAETTVIRPNGKGIGARSCWVTVTVEDVYGNVATDTIKVRFHKWNWQAK
;
A
#
# COMPACT_ATOMS: atom_id res chain seq x y z
N MET A 1 24.36 54.95 8.73
CA MET A 1 23.80 56.13 8.02
C MET A 1 22.66 55.66 7.13
N ALA A 2 21.68 56.53 6.83
CA ALA A 2 20.55 56.28 5.90
C ALA A 2 19.57 55.15 6.34
N LYS A 3 18.27 55.16 5.95
CA LYS A 3 17.37 56.24 5.51
C LYS A 3 15.91 55.75 5.67
N THR A 4 15.14 56.26 6.64
CA THR A 4 13.67 56.08 6.68
C THR A 4 13.01 57.21 7.46
N LYS A 5 12.38 58.17 6.77
CA LYS A 5 11.50 59.16 7.40
C LYS A 5 10.12 58.53 7.60
N LYS A 6 9.71 58.19 8.83
CA LYS A 6 8.28 58.02 9.14
C LYS A 6 7.65 59.41 9.17
N ALA A 7 6.89 59.76 8.14
CA ALA A 7 6.14 61.00 8.08
C ALA A 7 4.90 60.92 8.99
N PHE A 8 5.01 61.42 10.21
CA PHE A 8 3.83 61.73 11.02
C PHE A 8 3.01 62.78 10.27
N SER A 9 1.84 62.40 9.74
CA SER A 9 1.05 63.29 8.91
C SER A 9 0.48 64.44 9.76
N ALA A 10 0.67 65.67 9.29
CA ALA A 10 0.12 66.86 9.95
C ALA A 10 -1.42 66.78 10.09
N LYS A 11 -2.10 65.98 9.27
CA LYS A 11 -3.54 65.71 9.37
C LYS A 11 -3.98 65.18 10.72
N ARG A 12 -3.25 64.29 11.41
CA ARG A 12 -3.69 63.80 12.74
C ARG A 12 -3.56 64.85 13.84
N VAL A 13 -2.51 65.67 13.81
CA VAL A 13 -2.35 66.80 14.75
C VAL A 13 -3.38 67.88 14.45
N LEU A 14 -3.65 68.17 13.17
CA LEU A 14 -4.66 69.14 12.76
C LEU A 14 -6.09 68.64 13.07
N ALA A 15 -6.35 67.33 13.00
CA ALA A 15 -7.64 66.74 13.38
C ALA A 15 -7.87 66.77 14.90
N LEU A 16 -6.88 66.40 15.72
CA LEU A 16 -6.98 66.58 17.18
C LEU A 16 -7.09 68.08 17.53
N ALA A 17 -6.38 68.97 16.83
CA ALA A 17 -6.53 70.40 17.04
C ALA A 17 -7.93 70.90 16.67
N LEU A 18 -8.51 70.47 15.54
CA LEU A 18 -9.89 70.82 15.16
C LEU A 18 -10.91 70.25 16.14
N ALA A 19 -10.77 69.00 16.58
CA ALA A 19 -11.66 68.39 17.56
C ALA A 19 -11.58 69.11 18.92
N LEU A 20 -10.37 69.43 19.40
CA LEU A 20 -10.17 70.15 20.65
C LEU A 20 -10.64 71.62 20.54
N ILE A 21 -10.46 72.27 19.39
CA ILE A 21 -10.97 73.63 19.13
C ILE A 21 -12.50 73.63 19.06
N MET A 22 -13.12 72.64 18.40
CA MET A 22 -14.58 72.50 18.38
C MET A 22 -15.12 72.23 19.79
N ALA A 23 -14.54 71.31 20.56
CA ALA A 23 -14.92 71.05 21.95
C ALA A 23 -14.74 72.28 22.87
N LEU A 24 -13.62 73.01 22.75
CA LEU A 24 -13.38 74.25 23.51
C LEU A 24 -14.32 75.39 23.10
N SER A 25 -14.80 75.42 21.86
CA SER A 25 -15.71 76.46 21.37
C SER A 25 -17.13 76.40 21.99
N VAL A 26 -17.54 75.24 22.53
CA VAL A 26 -18.87 75.04 23.13
C VAL A 26 -18.92 75.38 24.62
N MET A 27 -17.76 75.48 25.32
CA MET A 27 -17.72 75.71 26.77
C MET A 27 -18.46 76.96 27.27
N PRO A 28 -18.54 78.10 26.53
CA PRO A 28 -19.34 79.24 26.95
C PRO A 28 -20.86 78.98 26.96
N ALA A 29 -21.35 78.04 26.15
CA ALA A 29 -22.78 77.75 26.01
C ALA A 29 -23.31 76.86 27.15
N ALA A 30 -22.52 75.91 27.65
CA ALA A 30 -22.94 74.98 28.70
C ALA A 30 -23.41 75.70 29.98
N PHE A 31 -22.72 76.77 30.39
CA PHE A 31 -23.10 77.58 31.55
C PHE A 31 -24.35 78.45 31.33
N ALA A 32 -24.70 78.79 30.09
CA ALA A 32 -25.92 79.53 29.76
C ALA A 32 -27.15 78.60 29.58
N ALA A 33 -26.91 77.36 29.15
CA ALA A 33 -27.96 76.41 28.79
C ALA A 33 -28.49 75.59 29.98
N ASP A 34 -27.88 75.70 31.17
CA ASP A 34 -28.37 75.12 32.43
C ASP A 34 -29.31 76.08 33.18
N ASP A 35 -29.17 77.40 32.97
CA ASP A 35 -30.13 78.41 33.44
C ASP A 35 -31.53 78.15 32.86
N VAL A 36 -31.60 77.87 31.54
CA VAL A 36 -32.84 77.54 30.80
C VAL A 36 -33.61 76.37 31.42
N LEU A 37 -32.91 75.31 31.86
CA LEU A 37 -33.54 74.12 32.44
C LEU A 37 -34.13 74.36 33.83
N ASN A 38 -33.78 75.47 34.47
CA ASN A 38 -34.16 75.85 35.84
C ASN A 38 -34.96 77.17 35.90
N GLN A 39 -35.33 77.74 34.74
CA GLN A 39 -36.22 78.91 34.65
C GLN A 39 -37.57 78.62 35.30
N GLN A 40 -38.13 79.63 35.99
CA GLN A 40 -39.51 79.58 36.48
C GLN A 40 -40.49 79.92 35.36
N GLY A 41 -41.61 79.21 35.33
CA GLY A 41 -42.73 79.48 34.45
C GLY A 41 -43.32 80.87 34.66
N LYS A 42 -43.80 81.48 33.58
CA LYS A 42 -44.32 82.85 33.59
C LYS A 42 -45.48 83.04 32.61
N ILE A 43 -46.21 84.13 32.81
CA ILE A 43 -47.21 84.59 31.84
C ILE A 43 -46.46 85.23 30.67
N VAL A 44 -46.77 84.80 29.44
CA VAL A 44 -46.04 85.19 28.21
C VAL A 44 -46.92 85.90 27.19
N ASP A 45 -48.24 85.68 27.22
CA ASP A 45 -49.23 86.54 26.56
C ASP A 45 -50.36 86.89 27.53
N VAL A 46 -50.82 88.12 27.42
CA VAL A 46 -51.86 88.74 28.26
C VAL A 46 -52.67 89.66 27.36
N SER A 47 -53.76 89.14 26.80
CA SER A 47 -54.43 89.75 25.65
C SER A 47 -55.95 89.79 25.79
N GLY A 48 -56.58 90.65 24.99
CA GLY A 48 -58.01 90.90 25.07
C GLY A 48 -58.40 91.92 26.13
N GLY A 49 -59.69 91.96 26.42
CA GLY A 49 -60.38 93.06 27.09
C GLY A 49 -61.80 93.17 26.55
N TRP A 50 -62.72 93.61 27.39
CA TRP A 50 -64.16 93.62 27.11
C TRP A 50 -64.80 94.88 27.67
N ARG A 51 -65.76 95.48 26.96
CA ARG A 51 -66.54 96.62 27.45
C ARG A 51 -67.94 96.61 26.87
N THR A 52 -68.95 96.86 27.72
CA THR A 52 -70.27 97.31 27.24
C THR A 52 -70.42 98.81 27.41
N ALA A 53 -71.14 99.42 26.46
CA ALA A 53 -71.71 100.75 26.61
C ALA A 53 -73.20 100.64 26.99
N ALA A 54 -73.53 99.94 28.08
CA ALA A 54 -74.88 99.92 28.59
C ALA A 54 -75.35 101.37 28.83
N TRP A 55 -76.57 101.67 28.36
CA TRP A 55 -77.21 102.99 28.30
C TRP A 55 -76.99 103.92 29.50
N TYR A 56 -76.82 103.36 30.71
CA TYR A 56 -76.56 104.12 31.93
C TYR A 56 -75.12 104.07 32.49
N VAL A 57 -74.36 103.02 32.23
CA VAL A 57 -73.04 102.74 32.84
C VAL A 57 -72.14 102.01 31.85
N ASN A 58 -70.91 102.47 31.67
CA ASN A 58 -69.86 101.67 31.05
C ASN A 58 -69.30 100.70 32.09
N VAL A 59 -69.28 99.42 31.74
CA VAL A 59 -68.58 98.36 32.49
C VAL A 59 -67.50 97.81 31.58
N PHE A 60 -66.28 97.67 32.09
CA PHE A 60 -65.17 97.08 31.34
C PHE A 60 -64.34 96.14 32.20
N PHE A 61 -63.80 95.14 31.52
CA PHE A 61 -62.76 94.26 32.00
C PHE A 61 -61.55 94.43 31.09
N SER A 62 -60.37 94.49 31.69
CA SER A 62 -59.09 94.56 31.00
C SER A 62 -58.11 93.64 31.70
N THR A 63 -57.01 93.36 31.03
CA THR A 63 -55.83 92.77 31.65
C THR A 63 -54.94 93.84 32.29
N ASP A 64 -55.01 95.09 31.80
CA ASP A 64 -54.33 96.26 32.37
C ASP A 64 -55.31 97.43 32.65
N LEU A 65 -55.19 97.99 33.85
CA LEU A 65 -55.97 99.09 34.41
C LEU A 65 -55.44 100.49 34.02
N SER A 66 -54.24 100.58 33.41
CA SER A 66 -53.62 101.83 32.96
C SER A 66 -54.19 102.32 31.62
N SER A 67 -54.53 101.39 30.73
CA SER A 67 -55.29 101.68 29.51
C SER A 67 -56.61 102.39 29.83
N ARG A 68 -56.92 103.45 29.07
CA ARG A 68 -58.28 104.00 29.04
C ARG A 68 -59.11 103.14 28.07
N GLY A 69 -60.41 103.01 28.34
CA GLY A 69 -61.29 102.03 27.68
C GLY A 69 -61.64 102.31 26.20
N ASP A 70 -60.87 103.16 25.52
CA ASP A 70 -61.00 103.55 24.13
C ASP A 70 -60.39 102.48 23.21
N GLY A 71 -61.23 101.51 22.81
CA GLY A 71 -60.86 100.41 21.89
C GLY A 71 -61.56 99.07 22.22
N LEU A 72 -62.07 98.92 23.44
CA LEU A 72 -62.76 97.70 23.89
C LEU A 72 -64.19 97.62 23.33
N GLY A 73 -64.59 96.43 22.86
CA GLY A 73 -65.92 96.15 22.30
C GLY A 73 -66.71 95.10 23.08
N GLU A 74 -68.00 94.96 22.74
CA GLU A 74 -68.97 94.15 23.50
C GLU A 74 -68.83 92.62 23.30
N SER A 75 -67.95 92.19 22.38
CA SER A 75 -67.71 90.78 22.02
C SER A 75 -66.31 90.26 22.38
N GLY A 76 -65.57 90.97 23.25
CA GLY A 76 -64.23 90.56 23.70
C GLY A 76 -64.21 89.42 24.73
N SER A 77 -63.02 88.87 24.97
CA SER A 77 -62.69 87.96 26.07
C SER A 77 -61.42 88.46 26.79
N LEU A 78 -61.12 87.92 27.97
CA LEU A 78 -59.79 88.02 28.57
C LEU A 78 -59.02 86.72 28.29
N ASN A 79 -57.79 86.81 27.80
CA ASN A 79 -56.97 85.64 27.48
C ASN A 79 -55.60 85.77 28.13
N TYR A 80 -55.15 84.69 28.79
CA TYR A 80 -53.85 84.60 29.44
C TYR A 80 -53.14 83.33 28.97
N THR A 81 -51.88 83.44 28.57
CA THR A 81 -51.03 82.29 28.23
C THR A 81 -49.88 82.20 29.22
N TYR A 82 -49.78 81.08 29.93
CA TYR A 82 -48.71 80.79 30.89
C TYR A 82 -47.88 79.61 30.39
N VAL A 83 -46.55 79.74 30.42
CA VAL A 83 -45.63 78.64 30.16
C VAL A 83 -45.20 78.04 31.50
N GLN A 84 -45.62 76.79 31.75
CA GLN A 84 -45.19 75.98 32.88
C GLN A 84 -43.84 75.32 32.56
N MET A 85 -42.86 75.57 33.42
CA MET A 85 -41.49 75.04 33.33
C MET A 85 -41.23 73.97 34.41
N GLN A 86 -41.93 74.03 35.55
CA GLN A 86 -41.68 73.20 36.73
C GLN A 86 -42.98 72.66 37.35
N ASP A 87 -42.85 71.65 38.21
CA ASP A 87 -43.99 71.04 38.91
C ASP A 87 -44.62 71.98 39.95
N ASN A 88 -45.96 71.96 40.01
CA ASN A 88 -46.76 72.71 41.01
C ASN A 88 -46.57 74.24 40.99
N GLU A 89 -46.11 74.81 39.86
CA GLU A 89 -45.99 76.26 39.69
C GLU A 89 -47.31 76.98 39.91
N THR A 90 -47.27 78.03 40.75
CA THR A 90 -48.45 78.84 41.08
C THR A 90 -48.60 79.97 40.07
N ILE A 91 -49.58 79.84 39.19
CA ILE A 91 -49.98 80.87 38.23
C ILE A 91 -50.71 81.98 39.01
N ASN A 92 -50.26 83.22 38.83
CA ASN A 92 -50.82 84.41 39.49
C ASN A 92 -51.25 85.44 38.45
N LEU A 93 -52.53 85.42 38.06
CA LEU A 93 -53.08 86.34 37.05
C LEU A 93 -53.66 87.60 37.70
N SER A 94 -53.31 88.76 37.13
CA SER A 94 -53.92 90.05 37.48
C SER A 94 -55.02 90.40 36.49
N LEU A 95 -56.19 90.78 37.01
CA LEU A 95 -57.38 91.19 36.24
C LEU A 95 -57.81 92.59 36.66
N ALA A 96 -58.25 93.42 35.71
CA ALA A 96 -58.64 94.80 35.94
C ALA A 96 -60.14 95.00 35.66
N PHE A 97 -60.94 95.29 36.69
CA PHE A 97 -62.37 95.57 36.57
C PHE A 97 -62.64 97.07 36.79
N GLY A 98 -63.45 97.66 35.91
CA GLY A 98 -63.82 99.08 35.98
C GLY A 98 -65.29 99.36 35.68
N MET A 99 -65.87 100.31 36.43
CA MET A 99 -67.21 100.84 36.18
C MET A 99 -67.22 102.36 36.16
N GLN A 100 -67.97 102.95 35.23
CA GLN A 100 -68.10 104.40 35.05
C GLN A 100 -69.55 104.78 34.71
N LYS A 101 -70.12 105.80 35.35
CA LYS A 101 -71.45 106.34 35.00
C LYS A 101 -71.43 107.06 33.66
N ASN A 102 -72.51 106.96 32.90
CA ASN A 102 -72.73 107.77 31.69
C ASN A 102 -73.21 109.19 32.07
N SER A 103 -73.07 110.14 31.15
CA SER A 103 -73.55 111.51 31.36
C SER A 103 -75.06 111.54 31.62
N GLY A 104 -75.49 112.31 32.63
CA GLY A 104 -76.89 112.42 33.06
C GLY A 104 -77.37 111.39 34.09
N ILE A 105 -76.52 110.44 34.51
CA ILE A 105 -76.93 109.32 35.38
C ILE A 105 -76.47 109.53 36.82
N ASN A 106 -77.42 109.50 37.76
CA ASN A 106 -77.13 109.70 39.18
C ASN A 106 -76.91 108.38 39.94
N TYR A 107 -77.66 107.32 39.62
CA TYR A 107 -77.63 106.06 40.38
C TYR A 107 -76.97 104.91 39.62
N GLY A 108 -76.12 104.18 40.33
CA GLY A 108 -75.51 102.92 39.90
C GLY A 108 -75.01 102.13 41.10
N ARG A 109 -75.16 100.81 41.08
CA ARG A 109 -74.77 99.89 42.16
C ARG A 109 -74.30 98.55 41.59
N LEU A 110 -73.17 98.06 42.06
CA LEU A 110 -72.74 96.69 41.82
C LEU A 110 -73.54 95.75 42.75
N LEU A 111 -74.25 94.77 42.18
CA LEU A 111 -75.00 93.78 42.97
C LEU A 111 -74.12 92.57 43.28
N SER A 112 -73.57 91.93 42.26
CA SER A 112 -72.79 90.72 42.39
C SER A 112 -71.68 90.65 41.34
N MET A 113 -70.64 89.92 41.70
CA MET A 113 -69.66 89.39 40.75
C MET A 113 -69.43 87.92 41.12
N SER A 114 -69.41 87.05 40.13
CA SER A 114 -69.29 85.61 40.32
C SER A 114 -68.54 84.97 39.17
N GLU A 115 -67.51 84.18 39.48
CA GLU A 115 -66.81 83.37 38.50
C GLU A 115 -67.52 82.03 38.23
N SER A 116 -67.32 81.49 37.02
CA SER A 116 -67.72 80.13 36.66
C SER A 116 -66.71 79.51 35.70
N GLY A 117 -66.40 78.22 35.85
CA GLY A 117 -65.44 77.50 34.99
C GLY A 117 -63.96 77.89 35.14
N LEU A 118 -63.61 78.79 36.05
CA LEU A 118 -62.23 79.15 36.36
C LEU A 118 -61.59 78.19 37.41
N PRO A 119 -60.25 77.99 37.38
CA PRO A 119 -59.56 77.00 38.21
C PRO A 119 -59.52 77.34 39.71
N ALA A 120 -59.77 78.60 40.07
CA ALA A 120 -59.97 79.07 41.44
C ALA A 120 -60.87 80.30 41.44
N SER A 121 -61.29 80.76 42.62
CA SER A 121 -61.98 82.03 42.82
C SER A 121 -61.02 83.23 42.67
N ILE A 122 -61.48 84.34 42.11
CA ILE A 122 -60.69 85.56 42.00
C ILE A 122 -60.78 86.36 43.31
N SER A 123 -59.63 86.74 43.87
CA SER A 123 -59.57 87.65 45.02
C SER A 123 -59.63 89.10 44.54
N TRP A 124 -60.81 89.73 44.61
CA TRP A 124 -61.03 91.12 44.22
C TRP A 124 -60.66 92.10 45.33
N LYS A 125 -59.81 93.09 45.02
CA LYS A 125 -59.36 94.15 45.93
C LYS A 125 -59.62 95.54 45.33
N ASN A 126 -59.94 96.50 46.19
CA ASN A 126 -60.09 97.91 45.81
C ASN A 126 -58.72 98.51 45.42
N VAL A 127 -58.71 99.59 44.66
CA VAL A 127 -57.48 100.31 44.27
C VAL A 127 -57.36 101.61 45.09
N GLU A 128 -56.31 101.71 45.90
CA GLU A 128 -56.07 102.87 46.76
C GLU A 128 -55.99 104.18 45.96
N GLY A 129 -56.55 105.25 46.54
CA GLY A 129 -56.68 106.57 45.91
C GLY A 129 -58.09 106.92 45.40
N GLY A 130 -59.01 105.95 45.35
CA GLY A 130 -60.41 106.16 44.91
C GLY A 130 -61.45 106.17 46.06
N VAL A 131 -61.83 107.36 46.54
CA VAL A 131 -63.02 107.68 47.38
C VAL A 131 -63.58 106.56 48.28
N ASN A 132 -62.81 106.20 49.31
CA ASN A 132 -63.14 105.34 50.46
C ASN A 132 -63.30 103.84 50.17
N ASP A 133 -62.72 103.00 51.02
CA ASP A 133 -62.96 101.56 51.03
C ASP A 133 -64.41 101.22 51.38
N ARG A 134 -65.19 100.93 50.34
CA ARG A 134 -66.56 100.44 50.44
C ARG A 134 -66.55 98.92 50.26
N PRO A 135 -66.76 98.11 51.32
CA PRO A 135 -66.96 96.68 51.16
C PRO A 135 -68.19 96.42 50.25
N TRP A 136 -68.13 95.32 49.50
CA TRP A 136 -69.20 94.90 48.59
C TRP A 136 -70.46 94.46 49.36
N PRO A 137 -71.68 94.70 48.85
CA PRO A 137 -72.04 95.37 47.59
C PRO A 137 -72.22 96.89 47.74
N CYS A 138 -71.49 97.68 46.95
CA CYS A 138 -71.42 99.14 47.08
C CYS A 138 -72.23 99.92 46.02
N ASP A 139 -72.79 101.06 46.45
CA ASP A 139 -73.35 102.08 45.55
C ASP A 139 -72.24 103.00 45.02
N MET A 140 -72.32 103.39 43.74
CA MET A 140 -71.36 104.27 43.07
C MET A 140 -71.48 105.72 43.58
N PRO A 141 -70.36 106.39 43.92
CA PRO A 141 -70.36 107.71 44.54
C PRO A 141 -71.01 108.80 43.68
N GLY A 142 -71.42 109.87 44.36
CA GLY A 142 -71.97 111.10 43.80
C GLY A 142 -72.50 111.99 44.94
N SER A 143 -72.61 113.30 44.76
CA SER A 143 -72.19 114.13 43.62
C SER A 143 -71.02 115.03 44.02
N LEU A 144 -69.94 115.13 43.22
CA LEU A 144 -69.09 116.33 43.11
C LEU A 144 -68.00 116.19 42.03
N PHE A 145 -67.71 117.30 41.36
CA PHE A 145 -66.58 117.58 40.43
C PHE A 145 -66.48 116.84 39.08
N SER A 146 -65.81 117.52 38.14
CA SER A 146 -65.98 117.38 36.69
C SER A 146 -64.86 116.57 36.01
N ASN A 147 -64.63 115.36 36.48
CA ASN A 147 -63.80 114.35 35.81
C ASN A 147 -64.45 112.96 36.01
N PRO A 148 -64.31 112.01 35.07
CA PRO A 148 -64.95 110.71 35.19
C PRO A 148 -64.39 109.94 36.39
N THR A 149 -65.22 109.76 37.41
CA THR A 149 -64.91 108.93 38.57
C THR A 149 -65.19 107.47 38.23
N PHE A 150 -64.11 106.68 38.18
CA PHE A 150 -64.17 105.23 38.01
C PHE A 150 -64.19 104.56 39.37
N LEU A 151 -65.03 103.54 39.55
CA LEU A 151 -64.71 102.48 40.51
C LEU A 151 -63.79 101.48 39.81
N LYS A 152 -62.73 101.07 40.49
CA LYS A 152 -61.68 100.19 39.95
C LYS A 152 -61.35 99.10 40.98
N TRP A 153 -61.30 97.86 40.54
CA TRP A 153 -60.85 96.72 41.35
C TRP A 153 -59.81 95.91 40.60
N ASN A 154 -58.80 95.46 41.33
CA ASN A 154 -57.83 94.49 40.86
C ASN A 154 -58.24 93.11 41.38
N GLY A 155 -58.51 92.19 40.47
CA GLY A 155 -58.66 90.77 40.78
C GLY A 155 -57.30 90.09 40.72
N SER A 156 -56.99 89.24 41.69
CA SER A 156 -55.87 88.30 41.60
C SER A 156 -56.38 86.87 41.63
N LEU A 157 -56.09 86.10 40.58
CA LEU A 157 -56.38 84.67 40.51
C LEU A 157 -55.09 83.88 40.71
N SER A 158 -55.03 83.09 41.79
CA SER A 158 -53.85 82.28 42.14
C SER A 158 -54.24 80.79 42.17
N PHE A 159 -53.60 79.96 41.36
CA PHE A 159 -53.82 78.51 41.33
C PHE A 159 -52.56 77.76 40.87
N ALA A 160 -52.41 76.51 41.29
CA ALA A 160 -51.38 75.63 40.74
C ALA A 160 -51.90 74.94 39.47
N ALA A 161 -51.16 75.04 38.37
CA ALA A 161 -51.44 74.25 37.17
C ALA A 161 -50.65 72.94 37.19
N ASN A 162 -51.23 71.90 36.60
CA ASN A 162 -50.54 70.65 36.33
C ASN A 162 -50.77 70.21 34.89
N GLY A 163 -49.87 70.61 34.01
CA GLY A 163 -49.85 70.16 32.62
C GLY A 163 -50.71 70.98 31.67
N ALA A 164 -50.56 70.67 30.39
CA ALA A 164 -51.13 71.42 29.28
C ALA A 164 -52.66 71.46 29.32
N THR A 165 -53.20 72.52 29.89
CA THR A 165 -54.63 72.65 30.24
C THR A 165 -55.14 74.01 29.80
N VAL A 166 -56.30 74.04 29.15
CA VAL A 166 -57.01 75.29 28.80
C VAL A 166 -58.24 75.43 29.69
N TYR A 167 -58.18 76.36 30.62
CA TYR A 167 -59.30 76.68 31.49
C TYR A 167 -60.19 77.72 30.81
N ASN A 168 -61.39 77.30 30.38
CA ASN A 168 -62.39 78.15 29.78
C ASN A 168 -63.45 78.47 30.83
N GLY A 169 -63.35 79.67 31.41
CA GLY A 169 -64.29 80.18 32.39
C GLY A 169 -64.95 81.48 31.95
N SER A 170 -65.63 82.11 32.89
CA SER A 170 -66.21 83.44 32.71
C SER A 170 -66.36 84.16 34.04
N ILE A 171 -66.38 85.50 33.97
CA ILE A 171 -66.75 86.38 35.07
C ILE A 171 -68.13 86.93 34.74
N THR A 172 -69.11 86.69 35.61
CA THR A 172 -70.44 87.28 35.50
C THR A 172 -70.59 88.43 36.49
N VAL A 173 -71.09 89.57 36.02
CA VAL A 173 -71.34 90.79 36.79
C VAL A 173 -72.81 91.15 36.70
N GLU A 174 -73.43 91.35 37.85
CA GLU A 174 -74.79 91.88 37.95
C GLU A 174 -74.74 93.28 38.57
N PHE A 175 -75.40 94.25 37.94
CA PHE A 175 -75.41 95.63 38.40
C PHE A 175 -76.75 96.31 38.13
N ARG A 176 -77.04 97.36 38.89
CA ARG A 176 -78.19 98.25 38.69
C ARG A 176 -77.72 99.62 38.28
N ALA A 177 -78.47 100.27 37.39
CA ALA A 177 -78.22 101.65 36.99
C ALA A 177 -79.52 102.36 36.60
N GLY A 178 -79.55 103.69 36.76
CA GLY A 178 -80.67 104.52 36.29
C GLY A 178 -80.76 105.92 36.90
N GLU A 179 -81.91 106.56 36.71
CA GLU A 179 -82.18 107.92 37.16
C GLU A 179 -82.00 108.11 38.67
N SER A 180 -82.38 107.12 39.48
CA SER A 180 -82.34 107.18 40.94
C SER A 180 -82.33 105.79 41.59
N SER A 181 -82.13 105.72 42.91
CA SER A 181 -82.25 104.47 43.68
C SER A 181 -83.67 103.88 43.70
N SER A 182 -84.69 104.61 43.24
CA SER A 182 -86.06 104.14 43.05
C SER A 182 -86.48 103.95 41.58
N LYS A 183 -85.59 104.26 40.62
CA LYS A 183 -85.76 104.01 39.18
C LYS A 183 -84.46 103.49 38.58
N TYR A 184 -84.36 102.18 38.44
CA TYR A 184 -83.21 101.51 37.85
C TYR A 184 -83.66 100.31 36.98
N SER A 185 -82.75 99.84 36.13
CA SER A 185 -82.80 98.49 35.57
C SER A 185 -81.67 97.65 36.14
N THR A 186 -81.90 96.36 36.36
CA THR A 186 -80.84 95.38 36.60
C THR A 186 -80.30 94.90 35.25
N LEU A 187 -78.98 94.77 35.16
CA LEU A 187 -78.26 94.29 33.99
C LEU A 187 -77.28 93.20 34.43
N THR A 188 -77.21 92.12 33.66
CA THR A 188 -76.30 91.01 33.88
C THR A 188 -75.39 90.88 32.67
N GLN A 189 -74.10 90.74 32.90
CA GLN A 189 -73.10 90.56 31.87
C GLN A 189 -72.22 89.37 32.20
N THR A 190 -71.91 88.54 31.21
CA THR A 190 -70.88 87.49 31.31
C THR A 190 -69.73 87.83 30.37
N ILE A 191 -68.49 87.74 30.85
CA ILE A 191 -67.25 87.97 30.10
C ILE A 191 -66.48 86.66 30.05
N PRO A 192 -66.18 86.08 28.86
CA PRO A 192 -65.36 84.89 28.74
C PRO A 192 -63.92 85.14 29.20
N VAL A 193 -63.33 84.17 29.91
CA VAL A 193 -61.95 84.20 30.39
C VAL A 193 -61.26 82.88 30.04
N THR A 194 -60.22 82.96 29.21
CA THR A 194 -59.43 81.82 28.74
C THR A 194 -58.07 81.84 29.42
N ILE A 195 -57.65 80.73 30.04
CA ILE A 195 -56.30 80.57 30.58
C ILE A 195 -55.66 79.34 29.93
N THR A 196 -54.70 79.56 29.05
CA THR A 196 -53.95 78.52 28.36
C THR A 196 -52.65 78.25 29.10
N VAL A 197 -52.48 77.02 29.60
CA VAL A 197 -51.21 76.55 30.15
C VAL A 197 -50.48 75.72 29.09
N ILE A 198 -49.25 76.11 28.79
CA ILE A 198 -48.32 75.42 27.91
C ILE A 198 -47.28 74.73 28.82
N ASP A 199 -47.17 73.41 28.75
CA ASP A 199 -46.29 72.62 29.60
C ASP A 199 -45.02 72.19 28.85
N LYS A 200 -43.86 72.67 29.31
CA LYS A 200 -42.54 72.30 28.77
C LYS A 200 -41.82 71.21 29.56
N ARG A 201 -42.33 70.75 30.71
CA ARG A 201 -41.63 69.78 31.58
C ARG A 201 -41.16 68.50 30.85
N PRO A 202 -41.94 67.86 29.95
CA PRO A 202 -41.47 66.66 29.23
C PRO A 202 -40.26 66.94 28.34
N LEU A 203 -40.31 68.04 27.56
CA LEU A 203 -39.20 68.49 26.71
C LEU A 203 -37.94 68.78 27.54
N LEU A 204 -38.09 69.46 28.69
CA LEU A 204 -36.99 69.76 29.60
C LEU A 204 -36.42 68.51 30.26
N ASN A 205 -37.17 67.40 30.34
CA ASN A 205 -36.64 66.10 30.75
C ASN A 205 -35.88 65.42 29.61
N ALA A 206 -36.47 65.32 28.42
CA ALA A 206 -35.82 64.76 27.23
C ALA A 206 -34.47 65.43 26.92
N ILE A 207 -34.36 66.76 27.07
CA ILE A 207 -33.10 67.50 26.92
C ILE A 207 -32.04 67.07 27.94
N ARG A 208 -32.42 66.78 29.20
CA ARG A 208 -31.47 66.29 30.23
C ARG A 208 -30.94 64.90 29.87
N GLU A 209 -31.81 64.01 29.42
CA GLU A 209 -31.43 62.66 29.00
C GLU A 209 -30.58 62.67 27.72
N GLY A 210 -30.92 63.51 26.74
CA GLY A 210 -30.14 63.70 25.52
C GLY A 210 -28.74 64.28 25.81
N ARG A 211 -28.62 65.29 26.67
CA ARG A 211 -27.33 65.82 27.13
C ARG A 211 -26.46 64.76 27.80
N ALA A 212 -27.05 63.88 28.62
CA ALA A 212 -26.30 62.81 29.28
C ALA A 212 -25.67 61.82 28.28
N LYS A 213 -26.29 61.62 27.11
CA LYS A 213 -25.76 60.76 26.03
C LYS A 213 -24.61 61.36 25.23
N LEU A 214 -24.42 62.69 25.26
CA LEU A 214 -23.31 63.36 24.57
C LEU A 214 -21.92 62.98 25.10
N ALA A 215 -21.82 62.48 26.34
CA ALA A 215 -20.55 62.03 26.91
C ALA A 215 -19.99 60.76 26.21
N ASP A 216 -20.87 59.93 25.67
CA ASP A 216 -20.55 58.64 25.04
C ASP A 216 -20.49 58.73 23.50
N LEU A 217 -20.54 59.93 22.91
CA LEU A 217 -20.82 60.14 21.48
C LEU A 217 -19.83 59.43 20.53
N GLU A 218 -18.57 59.23 20.96
CA GLU A 218 -17.55 58.51 20.17
C GLU A 218 -17.90 57.02 19.97
N TYR A 219 -18.71 56.44 20.87
CA TYR A 219 -19.12 55.03 20.85
C TYR A 219 -20.39 54.76 20.04
N TYR A 220 -21.23 55.76 19.74
CA TYR A 220 -22.45 55.60 18.93
C TYR A 220 -22.18 55.83 17.44
N THR A 221 -22.95 55.22 16.53
CA THR A 221 -22.76 55.41 15.08
C THR A 221 -22.83 56.89 14.69
N ASP A 222 -22.05 57.29 13.69
CA ASP A 222 -21.99 58.69 13.25
C ASP A 222 -23.37 59.20 12.78
N ILE A 223 -24.27 58.31 12.35
CA ILE A 223 -25.67 58.61 12.00
C ILE A 223 -26.48 58.89 13.27
N SER A 224 -26.64 57.92 14.16
CA SER A 224 -27.48 58.07 15.37
C SER A 224 -26.94 59.13 16.33
N ALA A 225 -25.62 59.36 16.34
CA ALA A 225 -24.99 60.47 17.03
C ALA A 225 -25.40 61.83 16.45
N THR A 226 -25.44 61.97 15.12
CA THR A 226 -25.89 63.19 14.43
C THR A 226 -27.37 63.44 14.69
N GLU A 227 -28.21 62.40 14.56
CA GLU A 227 -29.66 62.47 14.81
C GLU A 227 -29.97 62.91 16.25
N LEU A 228 -29.23 62.38 17.24
CA LEU A 228 -29.30 62.86 18.63
C LEU A 228 -28.94 64.35 18.72
N THR A 229 -27.83 64.79 18.12
CA THR A 229 -27.40 66.19 18.23
C THR A 229 -28.34 67.17 17.54
N ASP A 230 -28.92 66.80 16.40
CA ASP A 230 -29.88 67.63 15.66
C ASP A 230 -31.22 67.71 16.39
N ALA A 231 -31.74 66.58 16.89
CA ALA A 231 -32.96 66.56 17.70
C ALA A 231 -32.80 67.33 19.02
N LEU A 232 -31.64 67.22 19.67
CA LEU A 232 -31.32 67.95 20.90
C LEU A 232 -31.23 69.45 20.63
N ALA A 233 -30.55 69.87 19.55
CA ALA A 233 -30.49 71.28 19.17
C ALA A 233 -31.88 71.87 18.83
N ALA A 234 -32.74 71.10 18.16
CA ALA A 234 -34.11 71.49 17.86
C ALA A 234 -34.98 71.62 19.14
N ALA A 235 -34.81 70.71 20.10
CA ALA A 235 -35.47 70.76 21.39
C ALA A 235 -35.00 71.97 22.23
N GLU A 236 -33.69 72.18 22.32
CA GLU A 236 -33.09 73.31 23.06
C GLU A 236 -33.49 74.67 22.49
N ALA A 237 -33.61 74.79 21.16
CA ALA A 237 -34.04 76.04 20.52
C ALA A 237 -35.43 76.53 20.96
N ILE A 238 -36.34 75.62 21.36
CA ILE A 238 -37.68 75.98 21.86
C ILE A 238 -37.81 75.86 23.39
N ALA A 239 -36.77 75.44 24.11
CA ALA A 239 -36.80 75.25 25.55
C ALA A 239 -37.02 76.54 26.39
N PRO A 240 -36.39 77.71 26.07
CA PRO A 240 -36.52 78.93 26.89
C PRO A 240 -37.96 79.36 27.17
N VAL A 241 -38.23 79.87 28.37
CA VAL A 241 -39.60 80.23 28.81
C VAL A 241 -40.23 81.32 27.92
N ASP A 242 -39.42 82.23 27.36
CA ASP A 242 -39.84 83.29 26.43
C ASP A 242 -40.27 82.77 25.04
N ASN A 243 -39.84 81.58 24.63
CA ASN A 243 -40.18 81.04 23.31
C ASN A 243 -41.58 80.42 23.33
N VAL A 244 -42.59 81.26 23.07
CA VAL A 244 -44.01 80.86 23.02
C VAL A 244 -44.28 80.05 21.75
N VAL A 245 -44.50 78.76 21.93
CA VAL A 245 -44.83 77.79 20.87
C VAL A 245 -46.02 76.94 21.29
N THR A 246 -46.72 76.32 20.34
CA THR A 246 -47.90 75.50 20.66
C THR A 246 -47.49 74.23 21.41
N GLN A 247 -48.40 73.69 22.24
CA GLN A 247 -48.16 72.43 22.96
C GLN A 247 -47.79 71.28 22.01
N GLN A 248 -48.39 71.24 20.81
CA GLN A 248 -48.10 70.21 19.82
C GLN A 248 -46.65 70.26 19.33
N GLN A 249 -46.05 71.45 19.22
CA GLN A 249 -44.63 71.60 18.87
C GLN A 249 -43.70 71.12 20.00
N ILE A 250 -44.05 71.41 21.25
CA ILE A 250 -43.28 70.97 22.43
C ILE A 250 -43.34 69.45 22.58
N THR A 251 -44.54 68.87 22.54
CA THR A 251 -44.73 67.42 22.63
C THR A 251 -44.01 66.72 21.48
N ARG A 252 -44.09 67.27 20.26
CA ARG A 252 -43.36 66.72 19.12
C ARG A 252 -41.84 66.78 19.32
N ALA A 253 -41.27 67.92 19.70
CA ALA A 253 -39.82 68.03 19.91
C ALA A 253 -39.31 67.13 21.05
N ALA A 254 -40.13 66.89 22.07
CA ALA A 254 -39.83 65.92 23.13
C ALA A 254 -39.79 64.49 22.56
N THR A 255 -40.84 64.06 21.87
CA THR A 255 -40.91 62.70 21.28
C THR A 255 -39.90 62.47 20.15
N ASP A 256 -39.61 63.48 19.32
CA ASP A 256 -38.59 63.40 18.27
C ASP A 256 -37.18 63.23 18.90
N LEU A 257 -36.90 63.86 20.05
CA LEU A 257 -35.66 63.67 20.82
C LEU A 257 -35.63 62.36 21.62
N GLU A 258 -36.70 61.97 22.30
CA GLU A 258 -36.85 60.67 22.98
C GLU A 258 -36.65 59.51 21.98
N GLY A 259 -37.18 59.66 20.75
CA GLY A 259 -36.94 58.76 19.63
C GLY A 259 -35.46 58.68 19.25
N ALA A 260 -34.80 59.82 19.05
CA ALA A 260 -33.36 59.84 18.74
C ALA A 260 -32.49 59.21 19.85
N ILE A 261 -32.83 59.42 21.13
CA ILE A 261 -32.18 58.78 22.29
C ILE A 261 -32.39 57.26 22.29
N ALA A 262 -33.61 56.81 21.95
CA ALA A 262 -33.95 55.38 21.87
C ALA A 262 -33.33 54.68 20.63
N SER A 263 -33.04 55.43 19.57
CA SER A 263 -32.41 54.95 18.33
C SER A 263 -30.87 55.02 18.33
N LEU A 264 -30.24 55.29 19.48
CA LEU A 264 -28.78 55.27 19.62
C LEU A 264 -28.19 53.86 19.43
N GLU A 265 -27.55 53.63 18.28
CA GLU A 265 -26.82 52.40 17.96
C GLU A 265 -25.33 52.56 18.30
N TYR A 266 -24.71 51.54 18.92
CA TYR A 266 -23.26 51.53 19.17
C TYR A 266 -22.48 51.12 17.92
N LYS A 267 -21.30 51.68 17.71
CA LYS A 267 -20.38 51.25 16.64
C LYS A 267 -20.01 49.79 16.84
N ALA A 268 -20.13 48.97 15.79
CA ALA A 268 -19.66 47.59 15.80
C ALA A 268 -18.15 47.52 16.09
N ALA A 269 -17.70 46.46 16.75
CA ALA A 269 -16.28 46.22 16.94
C ALA A 269 -15.58 45.87 15.61
N ASN A 270 -14.29 46.21 15.50
CA ASN A 270 -13.45 45.90 14.35
C ASN A 270 -12.70 44.57 14.57
N TYR A 271 -13.03 43.56 13.77
CA TYR A 271 -12.41 42.22 13.85
C TYR A 271 -11.22 42.03 12.92
N THR A 272 -10.95 42.96 11.99
CA THR A 272 -9.99 42.79 10.88
C THR A 272 -8.63 42.21 11.29
N ASP A 273 -8.03 42.71 12.38
CA ASP A 273 -6.71 42.27 12.85
C ASP A 273 -6.75 40.90 13.56
N LEU A 274 -7.92 40.51 14.14
CA LEU A 274 -8.14 39.18 14.73
C LEU A 274 -8.42 38.14 13.65
N ASP A 275 -9.22 38.47 12.64
CA ASP A 275 -9.51 37.58 11.53
C ASP A 275 -8.25 37.31 10.70
N ALA A 276 -7.45 38.36 10.40
CA ALA A 276 -6.14 38.18 9.78
C ALA A 276 -5.16 37.36 10.63
N ALA A 277 -5.25 37.41 11.97
CA ALA A 277 -4.47 36.56 12.86
C ALA A 277 -4.95 35.10 12.85
N LYS A 278 -6.27 34.88 12.75
CA LYS A 278 -6.87 33.55 12.57
C LYS A 278 -6.43 32.95 11.25
N ASP A 279 -6.58 33.66 10.13
CA ASP A 279 -6.12 33.23 8.79
C ASP A 279 -4.63 32.83 8.80
N ALA A 280 -3.78 33.65 9.43
CA ALA A 280 -2.34 33.40 9.50
C ALA A 280 -1.97 32.17 10.36
N ALA A 281 -2.73 31.91 11.42
CA ALA A 281 -2.59 30.71 12.24
C ALA A 281 -3.16 29.46 11.54
N GLU A 282 -4.31 29.61 10.88
CA GLU A 282 -5.02 28.55 10.18
C GLU A 282 -4.24 28.05 8.96
N ALA A 283 -3.58 28.96 8.22
CA ALA A 283 -2.65 28.62 7.15
C ALA A 283 -1.43 27.79 7.62
N ILE A 284 -1.13 27.79 8.92
CA ILE A 284 -0.15 26.88 9.53
C ILE A 284 -0.84 25.60 10.01
N LEU A 285 -1.96 25.70 10.72
CA LEU A 285 -2.65 24.55 11.34
C LEU A 285 -3.28 23.58 10.33
N HIS A 286 -3.71 24.07 9.16
CA HIS A 286 -4.25 23.27 8.05
C HIS A 286 -3.18 22.83 7.03
N ASN A 287 -1.89 22.93 7.36
CA ASN A 287 -0.84 22.31 6.58
C ASN A 287 -0.51 20.92 7.17
N ASP A 288 -0.77 19.85 6.41
CA ASP A 288 -0.55 18.45 6.83
C ASP A 288 0.85 18.18 7.41
N LYS A 289 1.85 18.98 7.00
CA LYS A 289 3.26 18.85 7.42
C LYS A 289 3.65 19.83 8.53
N ALA A 290 2.72 20.59 9.09
CA ALA A 290 3.00 21.55 10.15
C ALA A 290 3.55 20.89 11.41
N ASP A 291 2.92 19.80 11.87
CA ASP A 291 3.39 19.01 13.01
C ASP A 291 4.80 18.42 12.77
N ASP A 292 5.17 18.11 11.52
CA ASP A 292 6.49 17.61 11.12
C ASP A 292 7.54 18.71 10.89
N THR A 293 7.09 19.94 10.61
CA THR A 293 7.94 21.10 10.28
C THR A 293 8.30 21.91 11.52
N TYR A 294 7.37 22.05 12.47
CA TYR A 294 7.47 22.92 13.63
C TYR A 294 7.52 22.15 14.94
N THR A 295 8.27 22.68 15.92
CA THR A 295 8.51 22.01 17.20
C THR A 295 7.22 21.84 18.00
N ILE A 296 7.10 20.71 18.71
CA ILE A 296 5.90 20.35 19.50
C ILE A 296 5.49 21.49 20.44
N ALA A 297 6.46 22.12 21.12
CA ALA A 297 6.20 23.21 22.06
C ALA A 297 5.60 24.46 21.39
N THR A 298 6.09 24.85 20.21
CA THR A 298 5.56 26.04 19.52
C THR A 298 4.23 25.75 18.82
N MET A 299 4.03 24.53 18.31
CA MET A 299 2.76 24.10 17.73
C MET A 299 1.65 23.98 18.79
N ALA A 300 1.99 23.53 20.01
CA ALA A 300 1.05 23.52 21.14
C ALA A 300 0.63 24.95 21.53
N ALA A 301 1.58 25.89 21.62
CA ALA A 301 1.28 27.30 21.91
C ALA A 301 0.42 27.97 20.82
N LEU A 302 0.64 27.65 19.54
CA LEU A 302 -0.22 28.12 18.45
C LEU A 302 -1.64 27.59 18.58
N ARG A 303 -1.80 26.28 18.87
CA ARG A 303 -3.12 25.65 19.08
C ARG A 303 -3.87 26.24 20.27
N GLU A 304 -3.18 26.52 21.38
CA GLU A 304 -3.75 27.21 22.56
C GLU A 304 -4.29 28.61 22.19
N LYS A 305 -3.48 29.45 21.53
CA LYS A 305 -3.88 30.82 21.19
C LYS A 305 -4.93 30.88 20.09
N TYR A 306 -4.91 29.94 19.15
CA TYR A 306 -5.95 29.83 18.13
C TYR A 306 -7.31 29.42 18.75
N ALA A 307 -7.32 28.46 19.69
CA ALA A 307 -8.53 28.10 20.42
C ALA A 307 -9.10 29.30 21.20
N ALA A 308 -8.26 30.02 21.95
CA ALA A 308 -8.67 31.23 22.68
C ALA A 308 -9.18 32.36 21.76
N ALA A 309 -8.69 32.44 20.52
CA ALA A 309 -9.21 33.37 19.52
C ALA A 309 -10.57 32.92 18.94
N GLN A 310 -10.86 31.62 18.89
CA GLN A 310 -12.15 31.09 18.43
C GLN A 310 -13.27 31.22 19.49
N GLU A 311 -12.94 31.36 20.77
CA GLU A 311 -13.92 31.68 21.82
C GLU A 311 -14.47 33.12 21.75
N ILE A 312 -13.85 34.02 20.97
CA ILE A 312 -14.36 35.38 20.74
C ILE A 312 -15.54 35.34 19.75
N PRO A 313 -16.75 35.81 20.14
CA PRO A 313 -17.91 35.85 19.25
C PRO A 313 -17.66 36.73 18.03
N THR A 314 -17.98 36.23 16.84
CA THR A 314 -17.75 36.91 15.54
C THR A 314 -18.81 37.96 15.18
N ILE A 315 -19.92 38.01 15.91
CA ILE A 315 -21.00 38.99 15.74
C ILE A 315 -21.56 39.45 17.09
N GLY A 316 -22.10 40.66 17.14
CA GLY A 316 -22.85 41.18 18.29
C GLY A 316 -22.01 41.84 19.40
N TRP A 317 -20.69 41.97 19.25
CA TRP A 317 -19.89 42.87 20.09
C TRP A 317 -19.77 44.27 19.47
N ASP A 318 -20.05 45.28 20.29
CA ASP A 318 -19.75 46.67 19.97
C ASP A 318 -18.34 47.09 20.43
N ILE A 319 -17.95 48.29 20.00
CA ILE A 319 -16.65 48.95 20.23
C ILE A 319 -16.15 48.93 21.69
N ARG A 320 -17.03 48.82 22.70
CA ARG A 320 -16.61 48.70 24.12
C ARG A 320 -15.80 47.43 24.40
N ASN A 321 -15.90 46.41 23.54
CA ASN A 321 -15.19 45.13 23.66
C ASN A 321 -13.87 45.08 22.84
N GLN A 322 -13.53 46.14 22.10
CA GLN A 322 -12.40 46.16 21.15
C GLN A 322 -11.08 45.69 21.79
N ALA A 323 -10.80 46.09 23.02
CA ALA A 323 -9.57 45.74 23.73
C ALA A 323 -9.38 44.22 23.96
N ALA A 324 -10.45 43.42 23.95
CA ALA A 324 -10.36 41.96 24.03
C ALA A 324 -9.99 41.34 22.67
N ILE A 325 -10.57 41.87 21.58
CA ILE A 325 -10.28 41.48 20.19
C ILE A 325 -8.82 41.81 19.85
N ASP A 326 -8.39 43.06 20.10
CA ASP A 326 -7.01 43.53 19.88
C ASP A 326 -5.98 42.67 20.62
N LYS A 327 -6.30 42.27 21.86
CA LYS A 327 -5.44 41.43 22.69
C LYS A 327 -5.29 40.03 22.08
N ALA A 328 -6.38 39.38 21.69
CA ALA A 328 -6.34 38.05 21.09
C ALA A 328 -5.62 38.06 19.73
N ALA A 329 -5.85 39.09 18.91
CA ALA A 329 -5.13 39.31 17.66
C ALA A 329 -3.60 39.41 17.90
N SER A 330 -3.19 40.13 18.95
CA SER A 330 -1.78 40.28 19.33
C SER A 330 -1.17 38.99 19.89
N GLU A 331 -1.86 38.25 20.78
CA GLU A 331 -1.35 36.98 21.31
C GLU A 331 -1.26 35.89 20.23
N LEU A 332 -2.21 35.83 19.30
CA LEU A 332 -2.19 34.87 18.19
C LEU A 332 -1.09 35.19 17.17
N ASN A 333 -0.95 36.47 16.76
CA ASN A 333 0.18 36.89 15.91
C ASN A 333 1.54 36.65 16.59
N ALA A 334 1.64 36.81 17.90
CA ALA A 334 2.85 36.47 18.65
C ALA A 334 3.16 34.96 18.53
N ALA A 335 2.17 34.09 18.71
CA ALA A 335 2.34 32.63 18.55
C ALA A 335 2.74 32.24 17.12
N VAL A 336 2.10 32.81 16.10
CA VAL A 336 2.43 32.62 14.68
C VAL A 336 3.88 33.06 14.38
N SER A 337 4.30 34.21 14.88
CA SER A 337 5.67 34.72 14.67
C SER A 337 6.74 33.96 15.48
N GLY A 338 6.35 33.34 16.61
CA GLY A 338 7.22 32.52 17.47
C GLY A 338 7.41 31.07 17.02
N MET A 339 6.89 30.70 15.84
CA MET A 339 6.99 29.34 15.29
C MET A 339 8.44 28.90 15.01
N VAL A 340 8.94 27.92 15.76
CA VAL A 340 10.29 27.36 15.59
C VAL A 340 10.23 26.06 14.78
N LYS A 341 11.10 25.92 13.78
CA LYS A 341 11.20 24.71 12.95
C LYS A 341 12.11 23.65 13.57
N PHE A 342 11.86 22.38 13.27
CA PHE A 342 12.82 21.30 13.54
C PHE A 342 14.09 21.44 12.66
N ALA A 343 15.20 20.84 13.12
CA ALA A 343 16.36 20.62 12.28
C ALA A 343 16.08 19.61 11.16
N ASN A 344 16.80 19.75 10.05
CA ASN A 344 16.74 18.83 8.92
C ASN A 344 17.64 17.60 9.18
N TYR A 345 17.01 16.43 9.27
CA TYR A 345 17.66 15.13 9.50
C TYR A 345 17.94 14.32 8.20
N ALA A 346 17.78 14.89 7.01
CA ALA A 346 17.98 14.16 5.75
C ALA A 346 19.40 13.56 5.59
N THR A 347 20.42 14.22 6.14
CA THR A 347 21.79 13.69 6.21
C THR A 347 21.91 12.48 7.16
N MET A 348 21.17 12.49 8.27
CA MET A 348 21.07 11.34 9.18
C MET A 348 20.33 10.18 8.53
N GLN A 349 19.21 10.44 7.85
CA GLN A 349 18.48 9.42 7.09
C GLN A 349 19.35 8.80 5.99
N ALA A 350 20.17 9.60 5.30
CA ALA A 350 21.11 9.10 4.30
C ALA A 350 22.14 8.13 4.92
N ALA A 351 22.61 8.39 6.14
CA ALA A 351 23.48 7.48 6.88
C ALA A 351 22.74 6.19 7.31
N VAL A 352 21.55 6.30 7.90
CA VAL A 352 20.70 5.14 8.24
C VAL A 352 20.45 4.26 7.00
N ASN A 353 20.04 4.86 5.89
CA ASN A 353 19.79 4.18 4.62
C ASN A 353 21.05 3.60 3.96
N ALA A 354 22.24 4.11 4.28
CA ALA A 354 23.51 3.55 3.82
C ALA A 354 23.87 2.27 4.60
N PHE A 355 23.65 2.26 5.92
CA PHE A 355 23.80 1.07 6.75
C PHE A 355 22.82 -0.03 6.36
N GLU A 356 21.54 0.30 6.15
CA GLU A 356 20.49 -0.68 5.78
C GLU A 356 20.68 -1.30 4.39
N LYS A 357 21.58 -0.76 3.57
CA LYS A 357 21.97 -1.32 2.27
C LYS A 357 23.22 -2.20 2.32
N LEU A 358 23.87 -2.31 3.49
CA LEU A 358 24.99 -3.24 3.67
C LEU A 358 24.45 -4.67 3.66
N ASN A 359 25.01 -5.54 2.82
CA ASN A 359 24.77 -6.97 2.98
C ASN A 359 25.51 -7.45 4.24
N ALA A 360 24.78 -7.76 5.29
CA ALA A 360 25.31 -8.20 6.57
C ALA A 360 26.26 -9.42 6.46
N SER A 361 26.08 -10.29 5.46
CA SER A 361 26.96 -11.45 5.25
C SER A 361 28.36 -11.09 4.71
N TYR A 362 28.63 -9.81 4.42
CA TYR A 362 29.92 -9.35 3.92
C TYR A 362 30.81 -8.70 4.98
N TYR A 363 30.33 -8.49 6.20
CA TYR A 363 31.00 -7.71 7.25
C TYR A 363 31.13 -8.53 8.54
N ASP A 364 32.00 -8.08 9.44
CA ASP A 364 32.12 -8.70 10.76
C ASP A 364 30.84 -8.49 11.59
N PRO A 365 30.28 -9.55 12.23
CA PRO A 365 29.04 -9.43 13.00
C PRO A 365 29.14 -8.53 14.24
N GLU A 366 30.30 -8.45 14.90
CA GLU A 366 30.49 -7.61 16.09
C GLU A 366 30.62 -6.13 15.69
N GLU A 367 31.40 -5.81 14.65
CA GLU A 367 31.47 -4.45 14.10
C GLU A 367 30.10 -3.97 13.59
N LEU A 368 29.38 -4.82 12.87
CA LEU A 368 28.05 -4.50 12.34
C LEU A 368 27.02 -4.31 13.46
N ALA A 369 27.08 -5.11 14.53
CA ALA A 369 26.23 -4.94 15.71
C ALA A 369 26.55 -3.65 16.49
N ALA A 370 27.82 -3.33 16.70
CA ALA A 370 28.24 -2.10 17.36
C ALA A 370 27.80 -0.85 16.58
N LEU A 371 27.87 -0.89 15.24
CA LEU A 371 27.39 0.18 14.39
C LEU A 371 25.85 0.24 14.33
N LYS A 372 25.16 -0.91 14.34
CA LYS A 372 23.70 -0.97 14.43
C LYS A 372 23.16 -0.23 15.65
N VAL A 373 23.80 -0.35 16.82
CA VAL A 373 23.39 0.41 18.02
C VAL A 373 23.43 1.93 17.78
N LYS A 374 24.41 2.44 17.04
CA LYS A 374 24.50 3.86 16.67
C LYS A 374 23.44 4.26 15.63
N VAL A 375 23.13 3.37 14.69
CA VAL A 375 22.06 3.56 13.70
C VAL A 375 20.68 3.57 14.35
N ASP A 376 20.42 2.68 15.31
CA ASP A 376 19.15 2.65 16.06
C ASP A 376 19.03 3.87 16.99
N ALA A 377 20.14 4.35 17.57
CA ALA A 377 20.17 5.62 18.30
C ALA A 377 19.87 6.82 17.38
N ALA A 378 20.41 6.84 16.15
CA ALA A 378 20.12 7.86 15.16
C ALA A 378 18.65 7.83 14.70
N LYS A 379 18.08 6.63 14.47
CA LYS A 379 16.64 6.45 14.22
C LYS A 379 15.79 7.01 15.36
N LYS A 380 16.20 6.79 16.61
CA LYS A 380 15.52 7.35 17.78
C LYS A 380 15.61 8.88 17.83
N GLU A 381 16.77 9.48 17.53
CA GLU A 381 16.94 10.94 17.45
C GLU A 381 16.06 11.57 16.35
N MET A 382 15.73 10.80 15.31
CA MET A 382 14.84 11.23 14.23
C MET A 382 13.33 11.17 14.55
N LEU A 383 12.93 10.52 15.65
CA LEU A 383 11.53 10.51 16.10
C LEU A 383 11.11 11.91 16.57
N ARG A 384 9.84 12.26 16.35
CA ARG A 384 9.32 13.64 16.47
C ARG A 384 9.57 14.27 17.84
N GLU A 385 9.53 13.46 18.90
CA GLU A 385 9.77 13.86 20.29
C GLU A 385 11.25 14.05 20.65
N ASN A 386 12.17 13.55 19.82
CA ASN A 386 13.63 13.66 20.02
C ASN A 386 14.33 14.60 19.01
N LYS A 387 13.67 14.96 17.89
CA LYS A 387 14.19 15.90 16.88
C LYS A 387 14.58 17.24 17.54
N LEU A 388 15.83 17.65 17.35
CA LEU A 388 16.31 18.98 17.78
C LEU A 388 15.71 20.11 16.92
N ASP A 389 15.71 21.34 17.44
CA ASP A 389 15.24 22.51 16.69
C ASP A 389 16.30 23.03 15.68
N ALA A 390 15.85 23.86 14.74
CA ALA A 390 16.67 24.35 13.62
C ALA A 390 17.93 25.13 14.03
N SER A 391 18.02 25.66 15.26
CA SER A 391 19.26 26.28 15.76
C SER A 391 20.40 25.27 15.95
N GLN A 392 20.06 24.00 16.21
CA GLN A 392 21.00 22.89 16.42
C GLN A 392 21.34 22.11 15.14
N GLN A 393 21.02 22.65 13.96
CA GLN A 393 21.30 22.01 12.66
C GLN A 393 22.78 21.59 12.47
N ALA A 394 23.71 22.31 13.09
CA ALA A 394 25.14 21.98 13.08
C ALA A 394 25.43 20.67 13.83
N ASP A 395 24.79 20.43 14.98
CA ASP A 395 24.96 19.22 15.79
C ASP A 395 24.43 18.00 15.04
N VAL A 396 23.24 18.11 14.46
CA VAL A 396 22.61 17.06 13.64
C VAL A 396 23.50 16.68 12.46
N ASN A 397 24.04 17.68 11.75
CA ASN A 397 24.96 17.44 10.64
C ASN A 397 26.27 16.78 11.09
N ALA A 398 26.85 17.20 12.22
CA ALA A 398 28.07 16.60 12.76
C ALA A 398 27.87 15.12 13.15
N ARG A 399 26.74 14.81 13.80
CA ARG A 399 26.36 13.43 14.17
C ARG A 399 26.14 12.55 12.93
N ALA A 400 25.43 13.06 11.93
CA ALA A 400 25.21 12.35 10.67
C ALA A 400 26.52 12.07 9.91
N MET A 401 27.44 13.05 9.86
CA MET A 401 28.76 12.86 9.25
C MET A 401 29.62 11.84 10.02
N ALA A 402 29.55 11.82 11.35
CA ALA A 402 30.24 10.83 12.17
C ALA A 402 29.73 9.41 11.88
N LEU A 403 28.41 9.21 11.89
CA LEU A 403 27.78 7.91 11.57
C LEU A 403 28.11 7.46 10.14
N MET A 404 27.98 8.35 9.15
CA MET A 404 28.31 8.05 7.76
C MET A 404 29.80 7.71 7.56
N LYS A 405 30.70 8.36 8.33
CA LYS A 405 32.13 8.03 8.31
C LYS A 405 32.39 6.62 8.83
N GLU A 406 31.73 6.21 9.91
CA GLU A 406 31.87 4.84 10.45
C GLU A 406 31.34 3.80 9.47
N ILE A 407 30.15 4.02 8.88
CA ILE A 407 29.58 3.16 7.81
C ILE A 407 30.56 3.01 6.64
N ASN A 408 31.16 4.11 6.17
CA ASN A 408 32.13 4.11 5.09
C ASN A 408 33.51 3.54 5.48
N SER A 409 33.74 3.21 6.76
CA SER A 409 35.01 2.64 7.26
C SER A 409 34.96 1.13 7.48
N LEU A 410 33.77 0.52 7.44
CA LEU A 410 33.58 -0.93 7.58
C LEU A 410 34.36 -1.70 6.50
N GLN A 411 35.18 -2.66 6.93
CA GLN A 411 35.91 -3.54 6.02
C GLN A 411 35.10 -4.82 5.76
N LYS A 412 35.09 -5.27 4.50
CA LYS A 412 34.48 -6.55 4.16
C LYS A 412 35.36 -7.71 4.64
N LEU A 413 34.74 -8.82 4.99
CA LEU A 413 35.42 -10.09 5.26
C LEU A 413 36.25 -10.55 4.04
N PRO A 414 37.40 -11.21 4.25
CA PRO A 414 38.15 -11.84 3.16
C PRO A 414 37.37 -13.05 2.61
N ALA A 415 37.59 -13.38 1.33
CA ALA A 415 37.12 -14.66 0.79
C ALA A 415 37.97 -15.82 1.34
N SER A 416 37.34 -16.98 1.56
CA SER A 416 38.04 -18.22 1.90
C SER A 416 38.50 -18.94 0.64
N TYR A 417 39.80 -19.26 0.63
CA TYR A 417 40.45 -20.03 -0.43
C TYR A 417 40.78 -21.47 0.02
N GLU A 418 40.35 -21.90 1.21
CA GLU A 418 40.79 -23.19 1.79
C GLU A 418 40.35 -24.39 0.95
N ALA A 419 39.05 -24.48 0.62
CA ALA A 419 38.51 -25.52 -0.25
C ALA A 419 39.08 -25.45 -1.68
N PHE A 420 39.30 -24.24 -2.20
CA PHE A 420 39.93 -24.02 -3.51
C PHE A 420 41.36 -24.55 -3.56
N ASN A 421 42.20 -24.16 -2.59
CA ASN A 421 43.58 -24.61 -2.48
C ASN A 421 43.67 -26.13 -2.32
N ALA A 422 42.75 -26.74 -1.57
CA ALA A 422 42.64 -28.19 -1.45
C ALA A 422 42.27 -28.87 -2.78
N ALA A 423 41.30 -28.34 -3.52
CA ALA A 423 40.92 -28.86 -4.84
C ALA A 423 42.08 -28.75 -5.86
N VAL A 424 42.78 -27.61 -5.90
CA VAL A 424 43.98 -27.37 -6.72
C VAL A 424 45.09 -28.37 -6.39
N ALA A 425 45.36 -28.61 -5.10
CA ALA A 425 46.35 -29.59 -4.65
C ALA A 425 45.95 -31.03 -5.05
N ASN A 426 44.69 -31.41 -4.89
CA ASN A 426 44.17 -32.72 -5.28
C ASN A 426 44.25 -32.95 -6.80
N ALA A 427 43.89 -31.94 -7.60
CA ALA A 427 44.00 -32.00 -9.06
C ALA A 427 45.45 -32.17 -9.51
N LYS A 428 46.38 -31.40 -8.93
CA LYS A 428 47.81 -31.56 -9.18
C LYS A 428 48.28 -32.98 -8.84
N ALA A 429 47.98 -33.45 -7.63
CA ALA A 429 48.39 -34.78 -7.17
C ALA A 429 47.83 -35.90 -8.07
N LYS A 430 46.62 -35.74 -8.62
CA LYS A 430 46.03 -36.72 -9.55
C LYS A 430 46.61 -36.63 -10.96
N LEU A 431 47.00 -35.44 -11.44
CA LEU A 431 47.73 -35.27 -12.71
C LEU A 431 49.16 -35.81 -12.65
N GLU A 432 49.80 -35.76 -11.47
CA GLU A 432 51.14 -36.32 -11.22
C GLU A 432 51.12 -37.82 -10.84
N ALA A 433 49.94 -38.43 -10.67
CA ALA A 433 49.80 -39.83 -10.27
C ALA A 433 50.12 -40.81 -11.41
N SER A 434 50.84 -41.89 -11.09
CA SER A 434 51.23 -42.92 -12.08
C SER A 434 50.05 -43.72 -12.67
N ASP A 435 48.86 -43.64 -12.07
CA ASP A 435 47.64 -44.24 -12.63
C ASP A 435 46.91 -43.32 -13.63
N ILE A 436 47.29 -42.04 -13.77
CA ILE A 436 46.62 -41.10 -14.70
C ILE A 436 46.65 -41.58 -16.16
N GLN A 437 47.68 -42.35 -16.51
CA GLN A 437 47.83 -43.00 -17.82
C GLN A 437 46.77 -44.07 -18.11
N ASN A 438 46.01 -44.53 -17.11
CA ASN A 438 44.91 -45.49 -17.28
C ASN A 438 43.60 -44.80 -17.68
N TYR A 439 43.53 -43.47 -17.66
CA TYR A 439 42.33 -42.69 -17.99
C TYR A 439 42.37 -42.13 -19.42
N THR A 440 41.20 -41.75 -19.96
CA THR A 440 41.10 -41.25 -21.33
C THR A 440 41.80 -39.89 -21.49
N ALA A 441 42.39 -39.65 -22.66
CA ALA A 441 43.05 -38.38 -22.94
C ALA A 441 42.10 -37.17 -22.85
N ILE A 442 40.80 -37.36 -23.13
CA ILE A 442 39.77 -36.31 -23.03
C ILE A 442 39.54 -35.93 -21.56
N SER A 443 39.29 -36.91 -20.67
CA SER A 443 39.05 -36.62 -19.26
C SER A 443 40.29 -36.11 -18.53
N VAL A 444 41.48 -36.62 -18.88
CA VAL A 444 42.76 -36.10 -18.34
C VAL A 444 43.02 -34.66 -18.82
N LYS A 445 42.70 -34.33 -20.08
CA LYS A 445 42.78 -32.95 -20.57
C LYS A 445 41.82 -32.02 -19.81
N ALA A 446 40.57 -32.44 -19.58
CA ALA A 446 39.60 -31.64 -18.83
C ALA A 446 40.09 -31.29 -17.42
N LEU A 447 40.69 -32.25 -16.70
CA LEU A 447 41.32 -32.01 -15.39
C LEU A 447 42.52 -31.05 -15.49
N ASN A 448 43.38 -31.23 -16.49
CA ASN A 448 44.52 -30.34 -16.72
C ASN A 448 44.08 -28.90 -17.07
N ASP A 449 43.06 -28.74 -17.91
CA ASP A 449 42.51 -27.43 -18.28
C ASP A 449 41.92 -26.72 -17.06
N ALA A 450 41.16 -27.43 -16.21
CA ALA A 450 40.60 -26.89 -14.96
C ALA A 450 41.69 -26.49 -13.95
N TYR A 451 42.75 -27.30 -13.82
CA TYR A 451 43.91 -26.99 -13.00
C TYR A 451 44.69 -25.76 -13.51
N LEU A 452 44.87 -25.62 -14.84
CA LEU A 452 45.53 -24.43 -15.42
C LEU A 452 44.66 -23.17 -15.27
N ALA A 453 43.34 -23.28 -15.39
CA ALA A 453 42.43 -22.16 -15.15
C ALA A 453 42.50 -21.63 -13.71
N SER A 454 42.77 -22.50 -12.73
CA SER A 454 42.89 -22.11 -11.32
C SER A 454 44.01 -21.09 -11.07
N ALA A 455 45.07 -21.10 -11.88
CA ALA A 455 46.19 -20.15 -11.77
C ALA A 455 45.82 -18.70 -12.13
N SER A 456 44.62 -18.47 -12.69
CA SER A 456 44.10 -17.13 -13.00
C SER A 456 43.25 -16.52 -11.87
N ILE A 457 43.05 -17.24 -10.76
CA ILE A 457 42.31 -16.73 -9.60
C ILE A 457 43.25 -15.92 -8.70
N GLU A 458 43.10 -14.59 -8.73
CA GLU A 458 43.86 -13.67 -7.87
C GLU A 458 43.54 -13.89 -6.38
N THR A 459 44.58 -13.91 -5.55
CA THR A 459 44.48 -14.06 -4.08
C THR A 459 44.19 -12.73 -3.38
N GLY A 460 43.64 -12.80 -2.16
CA GLY A 460 43.41 -11.62 -1.31
C GLY A 460 42.16 -10.81 -1.67
N LYS A 461 41.19 -11.41 -2.37
CA LYS A 461 39.88 -10.79 -2.62
C LYS A 461 39.00 -10.81 -1.38
N ASP A 462 38.08 -9.86 -1.33
CA ASP A 462 36.99 -9.87 -0.35
C ASP A 462 35.91 -10.91 -0.71
N ILE A 463 35.06 -11.22 0.27
CA ILE A 463 34.00 -12.22 0.22
C ILE A 463 32.99 -12.05 -0.93
N THR A 464 32.91 -10.90 -1.61
CA THR A 464 32.09 -10.76 -2.83
C THR A 464 32.59 -11.60 -4.01
N TYR A 465 33.83 -12.11 -3.94
CA TYR A 465 34.40 -13.03 -4.92
C TYR A 465 34.23 -14.51 -4.55
N GLN A 466 33.61 -14.83 -3.40
CA GLN A 466 33.48 -16.21 -2.90
C GLN A 466 32.79 -17.12 -3.92
N ALA A 467 31.68 -16.68 -4.54
CA ALA A 467 30.97 -17.46 -5.55
C ALA A 467 31.85 -17.82 -6.78
N THR A 468 32.81 -16.96 -7.15
CA THR A 468 33.77 -17.25 -8.23
C THR A 468 34.81 -18.30 -7.80
N ILE A 469 35.27 -18.22 -6.55
CA ILE A 469 36.23 -19.16 -5.95
C ILE A 469 35.57 -20.54 -5.76
N ASP A 470 34.31 -20.57 -5.30
CA ASP A 470 33.51 -21.79 -5.12
C ASP A 470 33.20 -22.45 -6.48
N ALA A 471 32.86 -21.65 -7.50
CA ALA A 471 32.65 -22.15 -8.86
C ALA A 471 33.92 -22.76 -9.46
N ALA A 472 35.08 -22.12 -9.27
CA ALA A 472 36.37 -22.67 -9.69
C ALA A 472 36.74 -23.94 -8.91
N THR A 473 36.49 -23.97 -7.59
CA THR A 473 36.64 -25.15 -6.73
C THR A 473 35.79 -26.32 -7.23
N LYS A 474 34.52 -26.04 -7.56
CA LYS A 474 33.60 -27.05 -8.11
C LYS A 474 34.08 -27.57 -9.47
N ALA A 475 34.47 -26.69 -10.39
CA ALA A 475 34.95 -27.09 -11.72
C ALA A 475 36.16 -28.04 -11.64
N ILE A 476 37.08 -27.80 -10.70
CA ILE A 476 38.22 -28.68 -10.45
C ILE A 476 37.76 -30.04 -9.90
N ASN A 477 36.90 -30.04 -8.88
CA ASN A 477 36.39 -31.29 -8.28
C ASN A 477 35.55 -32.12 -9.26
N ASP A 478 34.71 -31.47 -10.08
CA ASP A 478 33.94 -32.09 -11.17
C ASP A 478 34.88 -32.74 -12.19
N ALA A 479 35.99 -32.08 -12.54
CA ALA A 479 36.97 -32.62 -13.50
C ALA A 479 37.81 -33.78 -12.92
N ILE A 480 38.04 -33.82 -11.60
CA ILE A 480 38.61 -35.00 -10.92
C ILE A 480 37.61 -36.16 -10.99
N ALA A 481 36.32 -35.91 -10.71
CA ALA A 481 35.28 -36.92 -10.72
C ALA A 481 34.95 -37.44 -12.14
N GLY A 482 35.12 -36.61 -13.17
CA GLY A 482 34.94 -36.96 -14.59
C GLY A 482 36.05 -37.82 -15.20
N LEU A 483 37.07 -38.21 -14.45
CA LEU A 483 38.15 -39.09 -14.92
C LEU A 483 37.62 -40.47 -15.31
N THR A 484 37.56 -40.71 -16.63
CA THR A 484 37.04 -41.95 -17.23
C THR A 484 38.20 -42.90 -17.56
N LEU A 485 38.10 -44.19 -17.17
CA LEU A 485 39.12 -45.19 -17.49
C LEU A 485 39.14 -45.55 -18.99
N LYS A 486 40.29 -46.03 -19.47
CA LYS A 486 40.44 -46.67 -20.79
C LYS A 486 39.80 -48.06 -20.77
N GLY A 487 39.21 -48.46 -21.90
CA GLY A 487 38.86 -49.85 -22.16
C GLY A 487 40.11 -50.74 -22.25
N ALA A 488 39.95 -52.03 -21.93
CA ALA A 488 41.01 -53.02 -22.00
C ALA A 488 41.36 -53.45 -23.43
N ASP A 489 42.53 -54.06 -23.63
CA ASP A 489 42.99 -54.57 -24.92
C ASP A 489 42.62 -56.05 -25.10
N TYR A 490 41.74 -56.31 -26.07
CA TYR A 490 41.22 -57.65 -26.39
C TYR A 490 42.03 -58.40 -27.45
N LYS A 491 43.03 -57.78 -28.12
CA LYS A 491 43.73 -58.35 -29.28
C LYS A 491 44.26 -59.77 -29.05
N ALA A 492 44.79 -60.06 -27.86
CA ALA A 492 45.31 -61.38 -27.51
C ALA A 492 44.20 -62.45 -27.40
N LEU A 493 43.04 -62.08 -26.85
CA LEU A 493 41.87 -62.95 -26.74
C LEU A 493 41.22 -63.17 -28.10
N ASP A 494 41.08 -62.11 -28.91
CA ASP A 494 40.52 -62.19 -30.25
C ASP A 494 41.41 -63.03 -31.19
N ALA A 495 42.74 -62.93 -31.08
CA ALA A 495 43.67 -63.79 -31.79
C ALA A 495 43.57 -65.26 -31.35
N ALA A 496 43.42 -65.54 -30.05
CA ALA A 496 43.24 -66.89 -29.54
C ALA A 496 41.88 -67.50 -29.97
N ILE A 497 40.82 -66.69 -29.98
CA ILE A 497 39.49 -67.06 -30.50
C ILE A 497 39.57 -67.41 -31.99
N ALA A 498 40.24 -66.57 -32.79
CA ALA A 498 40.43 -66.81 -34.22
C ALA A 498 41.25 -68.08 -34.51
N ASP A 499 42.36 -68.33 -33.79
CA ASP A 499 43.16 -69.55 -33.95
C ASP A 499 42.37 -70.81 -33.55
N ALA A 500 41.69 -70.80 -32.40
CA ALA A 500 40.85 -71.91 -31.98
C ALA A 500 39.69 -72.20 -32.96
N GLN A 501 39.05 -71.16 -33.50
CA GLN A 501 38.06 -71.30 -34.57
C GLN A 501 38.67 -71.85 -35.86
N ALA A 502 39.87 -71.40 -36.24
CA ALA A 502 40.58 -71.90 -37.40
C ALA A 502 40.94 -73.39 -37.24
N GLN A 503 41.44 -73.82 -36.07
CA GLN A 503 41.72 -75.24 -35.83
C GLN A 503 40.44 -76.08 -35.88
N LEU A 504 39.34 -75.63 -35.27
CA LEU A 504 38.04 -76.33 -35.32
C LEU A 504 37.40 -76.33 -36.72
N GLY A 505 37.76 -75.38 -37.59
CA GLY A 505 37.29 -75.29 -38.97
C GLY A 505 38.16 -76.04 -39.99
N ARG A 506 39.25 -76.68 -39.57
CA ARG A 506 40.12 -77.47 -40.45
C ARG A 506 39.39 -78.68 -41.01
N THR A 507 39.61 -78.99 -42.29
CA THR A 507 39.06 -80.20 -42.93
C THR A 507 39.60 -81.49 -42.30
N ASP A 508 40.83 -81.46 -41.77
CA ASP A 508 41.44 -82.58 -41.06
C ASP A 508 41.16 -82.58 -39.54
N ILE A 509 40.20 -81.78 -39.03
CA ILE A 509 39.82 -81.86 -37.60
C ILE A 509 39.17 -83.20 -37.24
N GLY A 510 38.59 -83.90 -38.23
CA GLY A 510 38.06 -85.25 -38.07
C GLY A 510 39.13 -86.30 -37.73
N ASP A 511 40.40 -86.03 -38.07
CA ASP A 511 41.56 -86.88 -37.76
C ASP A 511 41.92 -86.87 -36.26
N TYR A 512 41.37 -85.93 -35.48
CA TYR A 512 41.69 -85.74 -34.07
C TYR A 512 40.65 -86.39 -33.16
N THR A 513 41.06 -86.76 -31.94
CA THR A 513 40.21 -87.43 -30.95
C THR A 513 39.13 -86.51 -30.42
N ASP A 514 37.91 -87.04 -30.32
CA ASP A 514 36.70 -86.26 -30.06
C ASP A 514 36.76 -85.55 -28.68
N ASP A 515 37.45 -86.13 -27.69
CA ASP A 515 37.75 -85.52 -26.39
C ASP A 515 38.59 -84.24 -26.54
N SER A 516 39.69 -84.29 -27.31
CA SER A 516 40.59 -83.15 -27.49
C SER A 516 39.93 -82.01 -28.28
N VAL A 517 39.10 -82.36 -29.26
CA VAL A 517 38.26 -81.41 -30.02
C VAL A 517 37.18 -80.79 -29.11
N SER A 518 36.61 -81.55 -28.18
CA SER A 518 35.59 -81.07 -27.23
C SER A 518 36.16 -80.17 -26.13
N ALA A 519 37.38 -80.43 -25.66
CA ALA A 519 38.12 -79.55 -24.76
C ALA A 519 38.37 -78.17 -25.42
N LEU A 520 38.78 -78.15 -26.70
CA LEU A 520 38.96 -76.93 -27.47
C LEU A 520 37.65 -76.14 -27.65
N ARG A 521 36.53 -76.81 -27.94
CA ARG A 521 35.21 -76.16 -28.01
C ARG A 521 34.80 -75.50 -26.69
N SER A 522 34.96 -76.20 -25.57
CA SER A 522 34.59 -75.68 -24.24
C SER A 522 35.42 -74.47 -23.82
N ALA A 523 36.74 -74.49 -24.11
CA ALA A 523 37.61 -73.35 -23.86
C ALA A 523 37.27 -72.16 -24.77
N LEU A 524 36.93 -72.42 -26.05
CA LEU A 524 36.55 -71.38 -27.00
C LEU A 524 35.24 -70.69 -26.60
N ASP A 525 34.23 -71.44 -26.17
CA ASP A 525 32.96 -70.85 -25.74
C ASP A 525 33.12 -70.08 -24.42
N THR A 526 33.96 -70.55 -23.50
CA THR A 526 34.35 -69.77 -22.31
C THR A 526 34.98 -68.43 -22.70
N ALA A 527 35.96 -68.44 -23.62
CA ALA A 527 36.64 -67.24 -24.11
C ALA A 527 35.70 -66.22 -24.78
N LYS A 528 34.64 -66.68 -25.48
CA LYS A 528 33.62 -65.80 -26.07
C LYS A 528 32.75 -65.08 -25.03
N THR A 529 32.61 -65.63 -23.82
CA THR A 529 31.75 -65.03 -22.76
C THR A 529 32.42 -63.91 -21.96
N VAL A 530 33.69 -63.61 -22.21
CA VAL A 530 34.38 -62.46 -21.59
C VAL A 530 33.70 -61.17 -22.06
N SER A 531 33.22 -60.36 -21.10
CA SER A 531 32.59 -59.06 -21.39
C SER A 531 33.50 -58.17 -22.23
N ARG A 532 32.90 -57.35 -23.11
CA ARG A 532 33.61 -56.38 -23.95
C ARG A 532 33.66 -54.96 -23.38
N GLU A 533 33.10 -54.76 -22.19
CA GLU A 533 33.03 -53.48 -21.48
C GLU A 533 34.12 -53.32 -20.40
N LEU A 534 35.01 -54.31 -20.25
CA LEU A 534 36.07 -54.30 -19.24
C LEU A 534 37.06 -53.14 -19.45
N THR A 535 37.42 -52.48 -18.36
CA THR A 535 38.40 -51.38 -18.32
C THR A 535 39.84 -51.88 -18.08
N VAL A 536 40.84 -51.03 -18.29
CA VAL A 536 42.27 -51.39 -18.29
C VAL A 536 42.79 -51.98 -16.97
N ASP A 537 42.13 -51.70 -15.84
CA ASP A 537 42.35 -52.32 -14.53
C ASP A 537 41.90 -53.80 -14.46
N GLN A 538 41.01 -54.22 -15.36
CA GLN A 538 40.46 -55.57 -15.46
C GLN A 538 41.15 -56.44 -16.54
N GLN A 539 42.23 -55.94 -17.15
CA GLN A 539 42.98 -56.56 -18.25
C GLN A 539 43.41 -58.03 -17.99
N GLN A 540 43.59 -58.42 -16.73
CA GLN A 540 43.98 -59.79 -16.37
C GLN A 540 42.94 -60.83 -16.83
N ILE A 541 41.64 -60.52 -16.73
CA ILE A 541 40.54 -61.44 -17.08
C ILE A 541 40.62 -61.88 -18.55
N ILE A 542 40.91 -60.93 -19.44
CA ILE A 542 41.09 -61.13 -20.88
C ILE A 542 42.34 -61.97 -21.16
N THR A 543 43.41 -61.70 -20.41
CA THR A 543 44.72 -62.34 -20.55
C THR A 543 44.67 -63.81 -20.14
N ASP A 544 43.99 -64.13 -19.04
CA ASP A 544 43.81 -65.49 -18.54
C ASP A 544 42.92 -66.33 -19.47
N ALA A 545 41.83 -65.73 -19.98
CA ALA A 545 40.95 -66.38 -20.96
C ALA A 545 41.69 -66.70 -22.27
N ALA A 546 42.53 -65.78 -22.76
CA ALA A 546 43.35 -65.99 -23.95
C ALA A 546 44.37 -67.13 -23.73
N ALA A 547 45.02 -67.18 -22.56
CA ALA A 547 45.97 -68.22 -22.21
C ALA A 547 45.30 -69.61 -22.08
N THR A 548 44.12 -69.68 -21.48
CA THR A 548 43.35 -70.93 -21.33
C THR A 548 42.93 -71.49 -22.70
N LEU A 549 42.45 -70.63 -23.59
CA LEU A 549 42.08 -71.04 -24.93
C LEU A 549 43.29 -71.54 -25.74
N LEU A 550 44.38 -70.77 -25.74
CA LEU A 550 45.60 -71.11 -26.47
C LEU A 550 46.30 -72.38 -25.90
N ALA A 551 46.02 -72.77 -24.66
CA ALA A 551 46.42 -74.07 -24.12
C ALA A 551 45.59 -75.20 -24.71
N ALA A 552 44.25 -75.06 -24.76
CA ALA A 552 43.35 -76.05 -25.36
C ALA A 552 43.63 -76.26 -26.85
N THR A 553 43.95 -75.19 -27.61
CA THR A 553 44.28 -75.27 -29.04
C THR A 553 45.50 -76.17 -29.32
N ARG A 554 46.43 -76.27 -28.36
CA ARG A 554 47.62 -77.14 -28.45
C ARG A 554 47.38 -78.59 -28.01
N GLY A 555 46.20 -78.91 -27.44
CA GLY A 555 45.87 -80.23 -26.89
C GLY A 555 45.36 -81.27 -27.89
N LEU A 556 45.18 -80.88 -29.17
CA LEU A 556 44.59 -81.74 -30.21
C LEU A 556 45.46 -82.99 -30.48
N THR A 557 44.88 -84.18 -30.26
CA THR A 557 45.56 -85.49 -30.39
C THR A 557 44.98 -86.31 -31.56
N LEU A 558 45.79 -87.02 -32.34
CA LEU A 558 45.35 -87.75 -33.54
C LEU A 558 44.73 -89.14 -33.26
N LYS A 559 43.90 -89.61 -34.20
CA LYS A 559 43.36 -90.98 -34.31
C LYS A 559 44.36 -91.94 -34.99
N GLY A 560 44.20 -93.23 -34.75
CA GLY A 560 44.95 -94.31 -35.43
C GLY A 560 44.44 -94.56 -36.86
N ALA A 561 45.24 -95.25 -37.68
CA ALA A 561 44.85 -95.71 -39.01
C ALA A 561 43.86 -96.90 -38.97
N ASP A 562 43.04 -97.04 -40.01
CA ASP A 562 42.13 -98.16 -40.24
C ASP A 562 42.76 -99.18 -41.20
N TYR A 563 42.90 -100.41 -40.73
CA TYR A 563 43.48 -101.54 -41.48
C TYR A 563 42.43 -102.49 -42.04
N THR A 564 41.14 -102.28 -41.73
CA THR A 564 40.05 -103.23 -42.00
C THR A 564 39.91 -103.56 -43.49
N ALA A 565 40.14 -102.58 -44.37
CA ALA A 565 40.12 -102.77 -45.82
C ALA A 565 41.36 -103.53 -46.34
N LEU A 566 42.55 -103.26 -45.79
CA LEU A 566 43.80 -103.96 -46.12
C LEU A 566 43.70 -105.44 -45.73
N ASP A 567 43.31 -105.72 -44.48
CA ASP A 567 43.18 -107.08 -43.95
C ASP A 567 42.15 -107.91 -44.72
N LYS A 568 41.04 -107.30 -45.17
CA LYS A 568 40.07 -107.98 -46.05
C LYS A 568 40.65 -108.24 -47.44
N ALA A 569 41.28 -107.25 -48.08
CA ALA A 569 41.80 -107.38 -49.43
C ALA A 569 42.90 -108.45 -49.56
N ILE A 570 43.71 -108.63 -48.50
CA ILE A 570 44.68 -109.72 -48.40
C ILE A 570 43.99 -111.07 -48.58
N SER A 571 42.89 -111.32 -47.85
CA SER A 571 42.13 -112.57 -47.95
C SER A 571 41.39 -112.72 -49.28
N ASP A 572 40.83 -111.64 -49.83
CA ASP A 572 40.18 -111.64 -51.14
C ASP A 572 41.17 -112.00 -52.26
N ARG A 573 42.38 -111.42 -52.24
CA ARG A 573 43.41 -111.65 -53.27
C ARG A 573 44.06 -113.02 -53.17
N GLU A 574 44.23 -113.58 -51.97
CA GLU A 574 44.63 -115.00 -51.80
C GLU A 574 43.62 -115.94 -52.48
N THR A 575 42.34 -115.60 -52.46
CA THR A 575 41.27 -116.35 -53.14
C THR A 575 41.28 -116.11 -54.66
N GLU A 576 41.45 -114.87 -55.13
CA GLU A 576 41.50 -114.54 -56.56
C GLU A 576 42.68 -115.22 -57.28
N VAL A 577 43.86 -115.29 -56.66
CA VAL A 577 45.04 -115.97 -57.24
C VAL A 577 44.76 -117.45 -57.51
N ALA A 578 44.06 -118.13 -56.59
CA ALA A 578 43.70 -119.53 -56.76
C ALA A 578 42.80 -119.73 -58.01
N ALA A 579 41.79 -118.88 -58.18
CA ALA A 579 40.90 -118.91 -59.34
C ALA A 579 41.58 -118.43 -60.65
N ALA A 580 42.50 -117.47 -60.58
CA ALA A 580 43.23 -116.98 -61.75
C ALA A 580 44.15 -118.06 -62.36
N LYS A 581 44.74 -118.91 -61.51
CA LYS A 581 45.52 -120.11 -61.92
C LYS A 581 44.67 -121.18 -62.62
N GLU A 582 43.35 -121.18 -62.43
CA GLU A 582 42.40 -122.05 -63.16
C GLU A 582 41.97 -121.49 -64.53
N ALA A 583 42.05 -120.17 -64.75
CA ALA A 583 41.29 -119.50 -65.82
C ALA A 583 42.03 -119.26 -67.15
N GLY A 584 43.37 -119.19 -67.16
CA GLY A 584 44.20 -119.20 -68.39
C GLY A 584 44.11 -118.03 -69.38
N ILE A 585 43.11 -117.14 -69.30
CA ILE A 585 42.96 -115.95 -70.18
C ILE A 585 43.85 -114.76 -69.80
N TYR A 586 44.77 -114.98 -68.87
CA TYR A 586 45.63 -113.98 -68.23
C TYR A 586 47.09 -114.48 -68.23
N THR A 587 48.07 -113.58 -68.15
CA THR A 587 49.49 -113.96 -68.31
C THR A 587 50.06 -114.54 -67.02
N ASP A 588 50.90 -115.57 -67.10
CA ASP A 588 51.56 -116.18 -65.91
C ASP A 588 52.36 -115.15 -65.11
N ALA A 589 53.01 -114.23 -65.82
CA ALA A 589 53.73 -113.09 -65.26
C ALA A 589 52.82 -112.10 -64.51
N SER A 590 51.50 -112.09 -64.75
CA SER A 590 50.55 -111.32 -63.95
C SER A 590 50.17 -112.02 -62.64
N ILE A 591 50.03 -113.36 -62.66
CA ILE A 591 49.65 -114.16 -61.49
C ILE A 591 50.75 -114.12 -60.40
N SER A 592 52.00 -114.39 -60.74
CA SER A 592 53.11 -114.44 -59.76
C SER A 592 53.40 -113.09 -59.09
N ARG A 593 53.04 -111.98 -59.75
CA ARG A 593 53.13 -110.64 -59.15
C ARG A 593 52.11 -110.45 -58.01
N VAL A 594 50.91 -111.05 -58.09
CA VAL A 594 49.87 -110.89 -57.05
C VAL A 594 50.29 -111.62 -55.78
N GLU A 595 50.85 -112.83 -55.90
CA GLU A 595 51.38 -113.60 -54.75
C GLU A 595 52.48 -112.83 -54.00
N THR A 596 53.32 -112.11 -54.73
CA THR A 596 54.36 -111.24 -54.13
C THR A 596 53.75 -110.05 -53.38
N ALA A 597 52.68 -109.44 -53.93
CA ALA A 597 52.03 -108.29 -53.32
C ALA A 597 51.21 -108.67 -52.05
N ILE A 598 50.61 -109.86 -52.01
CA ILE A 598 49.94 -110.42 -50.82
C ILE A 598 50.92 -110.53 -49.64
N ALA A 599 52.15 -110.99 -49.89
CA ALA A 599 53.17 -111.11 -48.85
C ALA A 599 53.60 -109.74 -48.31
N ALA A 600 53.87 -108.78 -49.18
CA ALA A 600 54.27 -107.41 -48.80
C ALA A 600 53.18 -106.68 -47.98
N ALA A 601 51.91 -106.91 -48.30
CA ALA A 601 50.78 -106.29 -47.60
C ALA A 601 50.65 -106.70 -46.12
N LYS A 602 51.18 -107.86 -45.72
CA LYS A 602 51.07 -108.38 -44.33
C LYS A 602 52.10 -107.78 -43.36
N GLU A 603 53.20 -107.21 -43.85
CA GLU A 603 54.32 -106.69 -43.05
C GLU A 603 54.12 -105.23 -42.57
N ILE A 604 52.94 -104.63 -42.80
CA ILE A 604 52.66 -103.23 -42.47
C ILE A 604 52.52 -103.00 -40.95
N ASP A 605 53.25 -101.98 -40.47
CA ASP A 605 53.22 -101.47 -39.10
C ASP A 605 51.80 -101.03 -38.68
N ARG A 606 51.41 -101.43 -37.47
CA ARG A 606 50.07 -101.22 -36.89
C ARG A 606 49.99 -100.00 -35.95
N THR A 607 51.07 -99.22 -35.84
CA THR A 607 51.13 -98.02 -34.98
C THR A 607 50.84 -96.70 -35.70
N TYR A 608 50.60 -96.73 -37.02
CA TYR A 608 50.37 -95.53 -37.82
C TYR A 608 49.13 -94.75 -37.42
N THR A 609 49.24 -93.43 -37.50
CA THR A 609 48.11 -92.50 -37.32
C THR A 609 47.25 -92.42 -38.57
N ILE A 610 46.04 -91.87 -38.46
CA ILE A 610 45.14 -91.62 -39.61
C ILE A 610 45.79 -90.72 -40.70
N LYS A 611 46.80 -89.92 -40.36
CA LYS A 611 47.59 -89.13 -41.32
C LYS A 611 48.64 -89.92 -42.08
N GLU A 612 48.84 -91.16 -41.66
CA GLU A 612 49.66 -92.17 -42.30
C GLU A 612 48.77 -93.31 -42.85
N GLN A 613 47.44 -93.13 -42.85
CA GLN A 613 46.48 -94.02 -43.54
C GLN A 613 46.93 -94.30 -44.96
N THR A 614 47.51 -93.31 -45.65
CA THR A 614 48.07 -93.48 -47.00
C THR A 614 49.11 -94.61 -47.08
N LYS A 615 49.84 -94.96 -46.01
CA LYS A 615 50.76 -96.14 -46.02
C LYS A 615 50.01 -97.47 -46.00
N VAL A 616 48.86 -97.51 -45.33
CA VAL A 616 47.96 -98.66 -45.23
C VAL A 616 47.16 -98.82 -46.53
N ASP A 617 46.67 -97.69 -47.05
CA ASP A 617 46.02 -97.58 -48.35
C ASP A 617 47.01 -97.87 -49.50
N ASP A 618 48.27 -97.43 -49.43
CA ASP A 618 49.31 -97.74 -50.42
C ASP A 618 49.66 -99.22 -50.41
N ALA A 619 49.61 -99.92 -49.27
CA ALA A 619 49.74 -101.37 -49.22
C ALA A 619 48.51 -102.07 -49.84
N LEU A 620 47.31 -101.56 -49.55
CA LEU A 620 46.04 -102.02 -50.13
C LEU A 620 45.98 -101.75 -51.64
N VAL A 621 46.55 -100.65 -52.10
CA VAL A 621 46.67 -100.24 -53.51
C VAL A 621 47.79 -101.02 -54.18
N ALA A 622 48.94 -101.25 -53.57
CA ALA A 622 50.00 -102.10 -54.14
C ALA A 622 49.48 -103.54 -54.35
N LEU A 623 48.77 -104.08 -53.35
CA LEU A 623 48.05 -105.34 -53.44
C LEU A 623 47.01 -105.34 -54.57
N ASN A 624 46.20 -104.28 -54.68
CA ASN A 624 45.12 -104.22 -55.68
C ASN A 624 45.54 -103.70 -57.08
N ALA A 625 46.72 -103.10 -57.22
CA ALA A 625 47.27 -102.59 -58.47
C ALA A 625 47.82 -103.72 -59.34
N VAL A 626 48.26 -104.83 -58.74
CA VAL A 626 48.62 -106.02 -59.52
C VAL A 626 47.35 -106.63 -60.12
N LYS A 627 47.20 -106.45 -61.43
CA LYS A 627 46.03 -106.84 -62.21
C LYS A 627 46.40 -107.82 -63.32
N LEU A 628 45.35 -108.42 -63.88
CA LEU A 628 45.36 -109.35 -65.00
C LEU A 628 44.84 -108.59 -66.27
N GLU A 629 45.59 -108.52 -67.38
CA GLU A 629 45.73 -107.28 -68.22
C GLU A 629 45.06 -107.19 -69.64
N LYS A 630 44.83 -105.94 -70.16
CA LYS A 630 43.92 -105.53 -71.31
C LYS A 630 44.46 -104.29 -72.15
N LYS A 631 43.74 -103.66 -73.14
CA LYS A 631 44.31 -102.83 -74.28
C LYS A 631 43.50 -101.55 -74.79
N PRO A 632 44.06 -100.57 -75.59
CA PRO A 632 43.49 -99.21 -75.93
C PRO A 632 43.34 -98.77 -77.45
N ALA A 633 42.93 -97.50 -77.79
CA ALA A 633 42.77 -96.85 -79.14
C ALA A 633 42.96 -95.27 -79.21
N ASP A 634 42.52 -94.52 -80.28
CA ASP A 634 43.00 -93.15 -80.70
C ASP A 634 41.97 -92.13 -81.39
N TYR A 635 42.37 -90.88 -81.76
CA TYR A 635 41.53 -89.66 -82.10
C TYR A 635 41.99 -88.73 -83.30
N SER A 636 41.26 -87.65 -83.72
CA SER A 636 41.62 -86.79 -84.92
C SER A 636 40.96 -85.37 -85.17
N LYS A 637 41.37 -84.69 -86.29
CA LYS A 637 40.86 -83.54 -87.13
C LYS A 637 40.48 -82.13 -86.63
N LEU A 638 39.90 -81.90 -85.44
CA LEU A 638 39.04 -80.72 -85.19
C LEU A 638 39.71 -79.32 -85.14
N ASN A 639 41.01 -79.21 -84.87
CA ASN A 639 41.59 -78.01 -84.26
C ASN A 639 41.74 -76.74 -85.15
N ALA A 640 41.50 -76.80 -86.46
CA ALA A 640 42.00 -75.78 -87.41
C ALA A 640 41.08 -74.58 -87.70
N ALA A 641 39.78 -74.64 -87.38
CA ALA A 641 38.80 -73.63 -87.84
C ALA A 641 38.69 -72.37 -86.96
N ILE A 642 39.34 -72.36 -85.79
CA ILE A 642 39.02 -71.44 -84.69
C ILE A 642 39.74 -70.08 -84.80
N GLU A 643 40.89 -70.03 -85.48
CA GLU A 643 41.76 -68.83 -85.49
C GLU A 643 41.21 -67.64 -86.31
N ALA A 644 40.53 -67.90 -87.42
CA ALA A 644 40.32 -66.87 -88.46
C ALA A 644 39.37 -65.72 -88.10
N ALA A 645 38.35 -65.95 -87.26
CA ALA A 645 37.31 -64.95 -87.01
C ALA A 645 37.72 -63.83 -86.03
N GLN A 646 38.86 -63.99 -85.35
CA GLN A 646 39.28 -63.09 -84.25
C GLN A 646 39.82 -61.72 -84.74
N GLU A 647 40.18 -61.62 -86.02
CA GLU A 647 41.03 -60.55 -86.56
C GLU A 647 40.25 -59.30 -87.01
N THR A 648 39.03 -59.46 -87.54
CA THR A 648 38.22 -58.38 -88.16
C THR A 648 37.60 -57.38 -87.15
N LEU A 649 37.60 -57.69 -85.85
CA LEU A 649 36.98 -56.85 -84.80
C LEU A 649 37.72 -55.53 -84.54
N ASN A 650 38.96 -55.38 -85.00
CA ASN A 650 39.94 -54.49 -84.38
C ASN A 650 40.16 -53.12 -85.08
N SER A 651 39.21 -52.58 -85.87
CA SER A 651 39.51 -51.43 -86.78
C SER A 651 38.32 -50.52 -87.22
N ALA A 652 37.81 -49.61 -86.36
CA ALA A 652 36.87 -48.53 -86.77
C ALA A 652 36.83 -47.31 -85.80
N GLY A 653 36.64 -46.08 -86.32
CA GLY A 653 36.80 -44.79 -85.61
C GLY A 653 35.58 -43.83 -85.62
N ASP A 654 35.84 -42.52 -85.44
CA ASP A 654 34.90 -41.57 -84.79
C ASP A 654 33.95 -40.77 -85.69
N GLU A 655 34.14 -40.69 -87.02
CA GLU A 655 33.12 -40.13 -87.92
C GLU A 655 31.89 -41.05 -88.14
N TYR A 656 31.63 -41.92 -87.16
CA TYR A 656 30.78 -43.10 -87.21
C TYR A 656 30.27 -43.49 -85.79
N THR A 657 29.21 -44.30 -85.69
CA THR A 657 28.48 -44.58 -84.43
C THR A 657 28.79 -45.93 -83.75
N GLU A 658 29.13 -45.93 -82.46
CA GLU A 658 29.63 -47.10 -81.69
C GLU A 658 28.84 -48.42 -81.74
N GLY A 659 27.52 -48.38 -81.90
CA GLY A 659 26.65 -49.57 -81.70
C GLY A 659 26.99 -50.80 -82.57
N SER A 660 27.72 -50.60 -83.66
CA SER A 660 28.03 -51.63 -84.65
C SER A 660 29.25 -52.48 -84.31
N LYS A 661 29.98 -52.27 -83.20
CA LYS A 661 31.25 -52.99 -82.96
C LYS A 661 31.10 -54.36 -82.27
N ALA A 662 30.02 -54.61 -81.51
CA ALA A 662 30.01 -55.69 -80.51
C ALA A 662 29.71 -57.13 -81.01
N ALA A 663 29.12 -57.32 -82.19
CA ALA A 663 28.45 -58.59 -82.54
C ALA A 663 29.39 -59.78 -82.85
N LEU A 664 30.65 -59.51 -83.25
CA LEU A 664 31.54 -60.52 -83.88
C LEU A 664 32.20 -61.52 -82.90
N SER A 665 32.27 -61.20 -81.61
CA SER A 665 33.18 -61.87 -80.65
C SER A 665 32.73 -63.27 -80.17
N ASN A 666 31.44 -63.60 -80.23
CA ASN A 666 30.89 -64.72 -79.44
C ASN A 666 31.05 -66.13 -80.05
N ALA A 667 31.21 -66.26 -81.38
CA ALA A 667 31.08 -67.55 -82.05
C ALA A 667 32.29 -68.51 -81.86
N ILE A 668 33.48 -67.97 -81.57
CA ILE A 668 34.77 -68.69 -81.59
C ILE A 668 34.86 -69.84 -80.57
N LYS A 669 34.13 -69.76 -79.44
CA LYS A 669 34.34 -70.62 -78.26
C LYS A 669 33.83 -72.06 -78.37
N ALA A 670 32.97 -72.39 -79.34
CA ALA A 670 32.22 -73.65 -79.31
C ALA A 670 33.02 -74.90 -79.74
N ALA A 671 33.98 -74.77 -80.64
CA ALA A 671 34.58 -75.90 -81.35
C ALA A 671 35.69 -76.66 -80.60
N GLN A 672 36.13 -76.20 -79.42
CA GLN A 672 37.33 -76.73 -78.73
C GLN A 672 37.12 -78.03 -77.93
N ALA A 673 35.88 -78.52 -77.75
CA ALA A 673 35.55 -79.46 -76.67
C ALA A 673 35.77 -80.98 -76.96
N VAL A 674 35.78 -81.42 -78.22
CA VAL A 674 35.55 -82.86 -78.55
C VAL A 674 36.81 -83.74 -78.52
N VAL A 675 38.01 -83.18 -78.60
CA VAL A 675 39.28 -83.94 -78.75
C VAL A 675 39.70 -84.73 -77.50
N ALA A 676 39.07 -84.50 -76.35
CA ALA A 676 39.57 -84.95 -75.04
C ALA A 676 39.33 -86.44 -74.67
N ALA A 677 38.59 -87.22 -75.46
CA ALA A 677 37.81 -88.35 -74.92
C ALA A 677 38.33 -89.81 -75.09
N LYS A 678 39.51 -90.02 -75.71
CA LYS A 678 40.37 -91.26 -75.70
C LYS A 678 39.69 -92.62 -75.39
N TYR A 679 39.52 -93.47 -76.39
CA TYR A 679 38.80 -94.77 -76.27
C TYR A 679 39.70 -96.02 -76.37
N ASP A 680 39.12 -97.20 -76.14
CA ASP A 680 39.76 -98.52 -76.29
C ASP A 680 39.39 -99.24 -77.60
N ILE A 681 39.77 -100.51 -77.73
CA ILE A 681 39.53 -101.38 -78.91
C ILE A 681 38.04 -101.58 -79.27
N THR A 682 37.10 -100.90 -78.60
CA THR A 682 35.64 -101.03 -78.80
C THR A 682 34.89 -99.75 -79.22
N GLN A 683 35.49 -98.55 -79.31
CA GLN A 683 34.73 -97.28 -79.54
C GLN A 683 35.51 -96.22 -80.35
N GLN A 684 34.91 -95.55 -81.36
CA GLN A 684 35.67 -94.63 -82.25
C GLN A 684 34.94 -93.36 -82.81
N GLU A 685 33.60 -93.32 -82.89
CA GLU A 685 32.90 -92.53 -83.93
C GLU A 685 32.74 -91.00 -83.68
N LYS A 686 32.81 -90.53 -82.43
CA LYS A 686 32.24 -89.24 -81.96
C LYS A 686 32.98 -87.93 -82.32
N VAL A 687 33.88 -87.91 -83.30
CA VAL A 687 34.94 -86.88 -83.38
C VAL A 687 34.70 -85.76 -84.41
N ASN A 688 33.70 -85.87 -85.29
CA ASN A 688 33.70 -85.15 -86.58
C ASN A 688 32.84 -83.87 -86.71
N GLU A 689 31.94 -83.52 -85.77
CA GLU A 689 30.81 -82.62 -86.06
C GLU A 689 31.04 -81.10 -85.87
N ALA A 690 32.04 -80.67 -85.11
CA ALA A 690 32.00 -79.36 -84.43
C ALA A 690 32.63 -78.13 -85.17
N VAL A 691 32.53 -78.01 -86.50
CA VAL A 691 33.39 -77.09 -87.32
C VAL A 691 32.74 -75.79 -87.87
N THR A 692 31.42 -75.55 -87.79
CA THR A 692 30.70 -74.85 -88.91
C THR A 692 29.98 -73.44 -88.69
N ALA A 693 30.35 -72.43 -87.84
CA ALA A 693 29.44 -71.21 -87.60
C ALA A 693 30.00 -69.75 -87.15
N LEU A 694 29.75 -68.54 -87.82
CA LEU A 694 30.41 -67.14 -87.59
C LEU A 694 29.75 -65.61 -87.56
N GLU A 695 29.48 -64.75 -88.63
CA GLU A 695 29.89 -63.25 -88.86
C GLU A 695 28.95 -61.89 -88.94
N SER A 696 29.53 -60.60 -88.98
CA SER A 696 29.18 -59.24 -89.71
C SER A 696 28.52 -57.86 -89.10
N VAL A 697 28.83 -56.56 -89.57
CA VAL A 697 28.34 -55.12 -89.11
C VAL A 697 28.79 -53.72 -89.87
N LYS A 698 28.13 -52.44 -89.79
CA LYS A 698 28.49 -50.99 -90.36
C LYS A 698 27.84 -49.58 -89.80
N LEU A 699 28.11 -48.27 -90.27
CA LEU A 699 27.98 -46.84 -89.58
C LEU A 699 27.79 -45.41 -90.41
N VAL A 700 27.59 -44.09 -89.87
CA VAL A 700 27.24 -42.67 -90.55
C VAL A 700 27.60 -41.17 -89.89
N LEU A 701 27.40 -39.90 -90.49
CA LEU A 701 27.89 -38.39 -90.18
C LEU A 701 26.97 -36.99 -90.26
N LYS A 702 27.46 -35.66 -90.46
CA LYS A 702 26.89 -34.19 -90.15
C LYS A 702 27.04 -32.82 -91.08
N ASP A 703 27.01 -31.47 -90.60
CA ASP A 703 26.58 -30.08 -91.25
C ASP A 703 27.30 -28.58 -91.01
N ALA A 704 26.71 -27.30 -91.23
CA ALA A 704 27.36 -25.86 -91.41
C ALA A 704 26.66 -24.37 -91.10
N ASP A 705 26.99 -23.14 -91.75
CA ASP A 705 27.09 -21.61 -91.32
C ASP A 705 26.40 -20.29 -92.09
N TYR A 706 26.54 -18.92 -91.74
CA TYR A 706 25.64 -17.63 -91.98
C TYR A 706 26.17 -16.08 -92.29
N SER A 707 25.34 -14.92 -92.42
CA SER A 707 25.66 -13.42 -92.87
C SER A 707 25.00 -12.04 -92.26
N ALA A 708 24.84 -10.83 -92.96
CA ALA A 708 24.65 -9.36 -92.40
C ALA A 708 23.90 -8.13 -93.20
N LEU A 709 23.84 -6.81 -92.72
CA LEU A 709 22.96 -5.55 -93.09
C LEU A 709 23.60 -4.04 -93.08
N ASN A 710 22.90 -2.83 -93.21
CA ASN A 710 23.05 -1.47 -92.45
C ASN A 710 22.75 0.03 -92.96
N ASP A 711 22.74 0.46 -94.25
CA ASP A 711 22.96 1.90 -94.61
C ASP A 711 21.79 2.92 -94.54
N ALA A 712 20.53 2.49 -94.76
CA ALA A 712 19.38 3.40 -94.96
C ALA A 712 19.06 4.30 -93.75
N ILE A 713 19.34 3.81 -92.55
CA ILE A 713 19.13 4.43 -91.23
C ILE A 713 19.63 5.89 -91.17
N LYS A 714 20.76 6.18 -91.82
CA LYS A 714 21.46 7.48 -91.72
C LYS A 714 20.73 8.69 -92.33
N ALA A 715 19.74 8.47 -93.20
CA ALA A 715 19.12 9.54 -93.96
C ALA A 715 18.05 10.32 -93.16
N ALA A 716 17.14 9.60 -92.50
CA ALA A 716 16.03 10.21 -91.74
C ALA A 716 16.53 11.03 -90.53
N GLU A 717 17.62 10.59 -89.90
CA GLU A 717 18.27 11.25 -88.76
C GLU A 717 18.71 12.71 -89.04
N SER A 718 18.84 13.12 -90.31
CA SER A 718 19.21 14.50 -90.68
C SER A 718 18.01 15.46 -90.86
N PHE A 719 16.79 14.96 -91.11
CA PHE A 719 15.61 15.83 -91.29
C PHE A 719 15.12 16.41 -89.95
N LEU A 720 15.22 15.61 -88.89
CA LEU A 720 14.74 15.90 -87.54
C LEU A 720 15.63 16.90 -86.77
N ALA A 721 16.55 17.59 -87.44
CA ALA A 721 17.61 18.40 -86.81
C ALA A 721 17.51 19.92 -87.08
N ASP A 722 16.49 20.40 -87.81
CA ASP A 722 16.30 21.84 -88.10
C ASP A 722 15.39 22.52 -87.04
N PRO A 723 15.92 23.43 -86.21
CA PRO A 723 15.29 23.90 -84.96
C PRO A 723 14.12 24.90 -85.12
N GLU A 724 13.79 25.37 -86.32
CA GLU A 724 12.57 26.18 -86.53
C GLU A 724 11.37 25.34 -87.01
N THR A 725 11.58 24.06 -87.34
CA THR A 725 10.52 23.15 -87.84
C THR A 725 9.40 22.93 -86.81
N GLU A 726 9.78 22.66 -85.55
CA GLU A 726 8.84 22.36 -84.45
C GLU A 726 7.98 23.57 -84.01
N LYS A 727 8.30 24.80 -84.44
CA LYS A 727 7.57 26.00 -84.00
C LYS A 727 6.42 26.40 -84.92
N LEU A 728 6.56 26.14 -86.22
CA LEU A 728 5.66 26.67 -87.25
C LEU A 728 4.64 25.63 -87.74
N TYR A 729 5.01 24.35 -87.66
CA TYR A 729 4.25 23.20 -88.15
C TYR A 729 3.86 22.26 -86.98
N THR A 730 3.14 21.17 -87.26
CA THR A 730 2.50 20.28 -86.27
C THR A 730 3.26 18.97 -86.03
N GLU A 731 3.33 18.51 -84.78
CA GLU A 731 4.17 17.38 -84.36
C GLU A 731 3.80 16.03 -85.00
N GLU A 732 2.53 15.77 -85.32
CA GLU A 732 2.11 14.54 -86.03
C GLU A 732 2.82 14.37 -87.39
N ALA A 733 3.20 15.48 -88.02
CA ALA A 733 3.93 15.49 -89.28
C ALA A 733 5.44 15.19 -89.08
N ILE A 734 5.97 15.40 -87.87
CA ILE A 734 7.37 15.15 -87.51
C ILE A 734 7.55 13.71 -86.99
N GLN A 735 6.61 13.21 -86.18
CA GLN A 735 6.69 11.88 -85.59
C GLN A 735 6.64 10.74 -86.64
N ALA A 736 5.86 10.88 -87.71
CA ALA A 736 5.79 9.88 -88.78
C ALA A 736 7.15 9.57 -89.45
N VAL A 737 8.12 10.48 -89.34
CA VAL A 737 9.50 10.31 -89.83
C VAL A 737 10.38 9.54 -88.83
N ARG A 738 10.05 9.60 -87.53
CA ARG A 738 10.79 8.90 -86.47
C ARG A 738 10.42 7.41 -86.41
N ASP A 739 9.13 7.06 -86.52
CA ASP A 739 8.68 5.68 -86.28
C ASP A 739 9.30 4.67 -87.27
N ALA A 740 9.41 5.05 -88.56
CA ALA A 740 10.00 4.19 -89.60
C ALA A 740 11.51 3.92 -89.42
N LEU A 741 12.21 4.71 -88.59
CA LEU A 741 13.66 4.64 -88.41
C LEU A 741 14.09 3.51 -87.47
N ASP A 742 13.25 3.15 -86.50
CA ASP A 742 13.60 2.14 -85.49
C ASP A 742 13.20 0.72 -85.90
N GLU A 743 12.13 0.54 -86.70
CA GLU A 743 11.75 -0.76 -87.27
C GLU A 743 12.86 -1.39 -88.13
N ALA A 744 13.69 -0.56 -88.77
CA ALA A 744 14.85 -1.02 -89.56
C ALA A 744 16.06 -1.53 -88.74
N LYS A 745 16.03 -1.47 -87.40
CA LYS A 745 17.22 -1.69 -86.54
C LYS A 745 17.30 -3.06 -85.85
N GLU A 746 16.28 -3.93 -85.89
CA GLU A 746 16.25 -5.17 -85.06
C GLU A 746 16.75 -6.48 -85.70
N ILE A 747 16.81 -6.61 -87.03
CA ILE A 747 16.73 -7.91 -87.77
C ILE A 747 18.00 -8.81 -87.81
N ALA A 748 19.02 -8.63 -86.94
CA ALA A 748 20.33 -9.32 -87.10
C ALA A 748 20.86 -10.15 -85.90
N LYS A 749 20.86 -11.52 -86.01
CA LYS A 749 21.78 -12.51 -85.35
C LYS A 749 21.57 -13.97 -85.84
N ASP A 750 22.69 -14.69 -85.96
CA ASP A 750 22.97 -16.16 -85.90
C ASP A 750 21.94 -17.21 -86.42
N LEU A 751 22.23 -17.85 -87.57
CA LEU A 751 21.52 -19.03 -88.11
C LEU A 751 22.48 -20.06 -88.78
N ASP A 752 21.97 -21.19 -89.30
CA ASP A 752 22.76 -22.24 -89.99
C ASP A 752 22.82 -22.06 -91.54
N ILE A 753 23.42 -23.02 -92.27
CA ILE A 753 23.65 -22.97 -93.73
C ILE A 753 22.38 -22.94 -94.63
N LEU A 754 21.19 -22.71 -94.06
CA LEU A 754 19.91 -22.77 -94.78
C LEU A 754 19.06 -21.49 -94.71
N HIS A 755 19.51 -20.42 -94.02
CA HIS A 755 18.65 -19.27 -93.72
C HIS A 755 19.30 -17.90 -94.01
N GLN A 756 19.07 -17.32 -95.19
CA GLN A 756 19.78 -16.09 -95.64
C GLN A 756 18.90 -14.88 -96.03
N ASP A 757 17.68 -15.07 -96.53
CA ASP A 757 17.00 -14.02 -97.33
C ASP A 757 16.34 -12.88 -96.53
N GLU A 758 15.91 -13.13 -95.29
CA GLU A 758 15.05 -12.22 -94.50
C GLU A 758 15.69 -10.85 -94.18
N ILE A 759 17.03 -10.79 -94.21
CA ILE A 759 17.84 -9.63 -93.82
C ILE A 759 17.69 -8.44 -94.79
N THR A 760 17.27 -8.68 -96.03
CA THR A 760 17.34 -7.70 -97.12
C THR A 760 16.18 -6.70 -97.15
N ALA A 761 15.01 -7.05 -96.62
CA ALA A 761 13.75 -6.34 -96.91
C ALA A 761 13.55 -5.03 -96.12
N ALA A 762 14.19 -4.85 -94.96
CA ALA A 762 13.89 -3.75 -94.04
C ALA A 762 14.52 -2.39 -94.42
N ALA A 763 15.37 -2.33 -95.45
CA ALA A 763 16.08 -1.10 -95.82
C ALA A 763 15.21 -0.08 -96.60
N ASP A 764 14.23 -0.54 -97.38
CA ASP A 764 13.51 0.32 -98.35
C ASP A 764 12.40 1.18 -97.73
N ALA A 765 11.84 0.80 -96.58
CA ALA A 765 10.65 1.44 -96.00
C ALA A 765 10.91 2.90 -95.53
N LEU A 766 12.07 3.13 -94.93
CA LEU A 766 12.44 4.36 -94.21
C LEU A 766 12.45 5.63 -95.08
N VAL A 767 12.78 5.51 -96.37
CA VAL A 767 13.05 6.67 -97.23
C VAL A 767 11.80 7.52 -97.51
N ASN A 768 10.60 6.92 -97.49
CA ASN A 768 9.38 7.58 -97.96
C ASN A 768 8.71 8.54 -96.96
N ALA A 769 9.00 8.45 -95.66
CA ALA A 769 8.28 9.20 -94.63
C ALA A 769 8.60 10.71 -94.62
N VAL A 770 9.83 11.09 -94.98
CA VAL A 770 10.42 12.43 -94.78
C VAL A 770 9.67 13.57 -95.48
N GLU A 771 9.02 13.31 -96.62
CA GLU A 771 8.59 14.37 -97.54
C GLU A 771 7.21 15.00 -97.26
N GLN A 772 6.35 14.39 -96.42
CA GLN A 772 4.95 14.87 -96.27
C GLN A 772 4.76 16.09 -95.34
N ALA A 773 5.78 16.51 -94.59
CA ALA A 773 5.56 17.21 -93.31
C ALA A 773 5.31 18.74 -93.32
N LYS A 774 5.29 19.41 -94.48
CA LYS A 774 5.60 20.87 -94.60
C LYS A 774 4.36 21.77 -94.87
N GLY A 775 3.21 21.52 -94.23
CA GLY A 775 1.90 22.00 -94.72
C GLY A 775 0.95 22.81 -93.82
N ASP A 776 1.06 22.77 -92.48
CA ASP A 776 0.02 23.27 -91.56
C ASP A 776 0.51 24.37 -90.58
N PHE A 777 -0.40 25.21 -90.06
CA PHE A 777 -0.05 26.38 -89.22
C PHE A 777 -0.66 26.35 -87.81
N ASN A 778 0.15 26.71 -86.80
CA ASN A 778 -0.23 26.68 -85.38
C ASN A 778 -1.20 27.81 -84.93
N ALA A 779 -2.04 27.51 -83.94
CA ALA A 779 -3.09 28.38 -83.40
C ALA A 779 -2.58 29.42 -82.36
N ALA A 780 -3.49 30.21 -81.75
CA ALA A 780 -3.13 30.98 -80.55
C ALA A 780 -2.75 30.05 -79.40
N ASP A 781 -1.79 30.46 -78.57
CA ASP A 781 -1.50 29.85 -77.29
C ASP A 781 -2.60 30.22 -76.28
N LEU A 782 -3.77 29.60 -76.43
CA LEU A 782 -4.82 29.62 -75.43
C LEU A 782 -4.39 28.90 -74.14
N THR A 783 -3.30 28.14 -74.13
CA THR A 783 -2.87 27.29 -73.01
C THR A 783 -2.70 28.06 -71.72
N LYS A 784 -2.21 29.31 -71.75
CA LYS A 784 -2.13 30.15 -70.53
C LYS A 784 -3.51 30.53 -69.98
N LEU A 785 -4.47 30.83 -70.86
CA LEU A 785 -5.84 31.21 -70.46
C LEU A 785 -6.67 29.99 -70.05
N GLN A 786 -6.54 28.88 -70.79
CA GLN A 786 -7.12 27.59 -70.43
C GLN A 786 -6.52 27.10 -69.11
N ALA A 787 -5.20 27.13 -68.91
CA ALA A 787 -4.60 26.77 -67.62
C ALA A 787 -5.01 27.71 -66.48
N ALA A 788 -5.22 29.01 -66.72
CA ALA A 788 -5.77 29.92 -65.71
C ALA A 788 -7.25 29.61 -65.39
N VAL A 789 -8.05 29.24 -66.40
CA VAL A 789 -9.43 28.78 -66.26
C VAL A 789 -9.50 27.43 -65.55
N ASP A 790 -8.63 26.49 -65.89
CA ASP A 790 -8.57 25.14 -65.31
C ASP A 790 -8.05 25.20 -63.87
N ALA A 791 -7.04 26.03 -63.57
CA ALA A 791 -6.60 26.27 -62.20
C ALA A 791 -7.69 26.98 -61.36
N ALA A 792 -8.49 27.86 -61.97
CA ALA A 792 -9.62 28.50 -61.30
C ALA A 792 -10.82 27.55 -61.12
N ASN A 793 -11.08 26.69 -62.09
CA ASN A 793 -12.06 25.60 -61.97
C ASN A 793 -11.62 24.56 -60.95
N GLN A 794 -10.33 24.19 -60.89
CA GLN A 794 -9.76 23.34 -59.85
C GLN A 794 -9.88 24.00 -58.46
N LYS A 795 -9.66 25.31 -58.33
CA LYS A 795 -9.98 26.04 -57.09
C LYS A 795 -11.46 25.95 -56.70
N LEU A 796 -12.40 25.79 -57.65
CA LEU A 796 -13.84 25.61 -57.38
C LEU A 796 -14.31 24.15 -57.31
N ALA A 797 -13.50 23.20 -57.77
CA ALA A 797 -13.77 21.77 -57.78
C ALA A 797 -12.92 20.99 -56.76
N ALA A 798 -12.09 21.69 -55.97
CA ALA A 798 -11.37 21.13 -54.85
C ALA A 798 -12.35 20.59 -53.80
N GLU A 799 -12.02 19.46 -53.17
CA GLU A 799 -12.91 18.81 -52.19
C GLU A 799 -13.20 19.70 -50.96
N ASP A 800 -12.25 20.58 -50.62
CA ASP A 800 -12.35 21.58 -49.57
C ASP A 800 -13.05 22.88 -50.02
N ILE A 801 -13.64 22.95 -51.21
CA ILE A 801 -14.27 24.19 -51.70
C ILE A 801 -15.38 24.68 -50.77
N GLU A 802 -16.08 23.77 -50.09
CA GLU A 802 -17.08 24.14 -49.09
C GLU A 802 -16.49 24.91 -47.89
N ASP A 803 -15.22 24.74 -47.54
CA ASP A 803 -14.54 25.47 -46.44
C ASP A 803 -14.43 26.97 -46.70
N TYR A 804 -14.58 27.41 -47.95
CA TYR A 804 -14.47 28.81 -48.34
C TYR A 804 -15.81 29.56 -48.19
N THR A 805 -15.77 30.89 -48.21
CA THR A 805 -16.98 31.74 -48.14
C THR A 805 -17.69 31.78 -49.49
N GLN A 806 -19.02 31.70 -49.46
CA GLN A 806 -19.86 31.70 -50.67
C GLN A 806 -19.54 32.90 -51.59
N GLU A 807 -19.41 34.10 -51.02
CA GLU A 807 -19.09 35.33 -51.76
C GLU A 807 -17.78 35.24 -52.56
N SER A 808 -16.74 34.60 -51.99
CA SER A 808 -15.45 34.43 -52.69
C SER A 808 -15.53 33.39 -53.81
N ARG A 809 -16.34 32.34 -53.64
CA ARG A 809 -16.62 31.35 -54.69
C ARG A 809 -17.38 31.96 -55.86
N ASP A 810 -18.44 32.71 -55.57
CA ASP A 810 -19.30 33.33 -56.59
C ASP A 810 -18.53 34.36 -57.42
N ALA A 811 -17.62 35.12 -56.79
CA ALA A 811 -16.72 36.04 -57.48
C ALA A 811 -15.77 35.32 -58.45
N LEU A 812 -15.19 34.18 -58.04
CA LEU A 812 -14.30 33.37 -58.88
C LEU A 812 -15.06 32.70 -60.03
N ALA A 813 -16.23 32.10 -59.75
CA ALA A 813 -17.09 31.45 -60.73
C ALA A 813 -17.50 32.40 -61.87
N LYS A 814 -17.83 33.65 -61.52
CA LYS A 814 -18.13 34.69 -62.51
C LYS A 814 -16.94 35.02 -63.41
N ALA A 815 -15.74 35.14 -62.85
CA ALA A 815 -14.53 35.48 -63.62
C ALA A 815 -14.10 34.35 -64.56
N ILE A 816 -14.30 33.09 -64.16
CA ILE A 816 -14.11 31.90 -65.00
C ILE A 816 -15.03 31.95 -66.23
N ALA A 817 -16.32 32.22 -66.05
CA ALA A 817 -17.28 32.27 -67.15
C ALA A 817 -16.91 33.33 -68.21
N GLU A 818 -16.41 34.50 -67.78
CA GLU A 818 -15.89 35.53 -68.69
C GLU A 818 -14.61 35.14 -69.44
N ALA A 819 -13.82 34.19 -68.91
CA ALA A 819 -12.59 33.71 -69.52
C ALA A 819 -12.85 32.54 -70.48
N GLN A 820 -13.71 31.59 -70.11
CA GLN A 820 -14.13 30.49 -70.99
C GLN A 820 -14.76 31.03 -72.29
N ALA A 821 -15.61 32.07 -72.19
CA ALA A 821 -16.19 32.73 -73.36
C ALA A 821 -15.16 33.37 -74.33
N MET A 822 -13.92 33.60 -73.89
CA MET A 822 -12.81 34.03 -74.76
C MET A 822 -12.07 32.85 -75.41
N ILE A 823 -11.98 31.71 -74.72
CA ILE A 823 -11.40 30.45 -75.22
C ILE A 823 -12.27 29.87 -76.34
N ASP A 824 -13.59 29.78 -76.11
CA ASP A 824 -14.56 29.16 -77.03
C ASP A 824 -14.58 29.83 -78.42
N ARG A 825 -14.15 31.10 -78.49
CA ARG A 825 -14.00 31.89 -79.73
C ARG A 825 -12.84 31.44 -80.63
N LYS A 826 -11.87 30.68 -80.09
CA LYS A 826 -10.67 30.16 -80.78
C LYS A 826 -9.90 31.20 -81.63
N PRO A 827 -9.30 32.22 -81.01
CA PRO A 827 -8.36 33.12 -81.67
C PRO A 827 -7.18 32.41 -82.35
N ASN A 828 -6.54 33.08 -83.31
CA ASN A 828 -5.25 32.68 -83.89
C ASN A 828 -4.08 33.48 -83.26
N VAL A 829 -2.84 33.08 -83.54
CA VAL A 829 -1.61 33.56 -82.88
C VAL A 829 -1.39 35.09 -82.93
N THR A 830 -2.13 35.84 -83.76
CA THR A 830 -2.09 37.30 -83.78
C THR A 830 -2.83 37.99 -82.61
N GLU A 831 -3.72 37.30 -81.89
CA GLU A 831 -4.52 37.88 -80.80
C GLU A 831 -3.92 37.67 -79.38
N GLN A 832 -2.73 37.06 -79.30
CA GLN A 832 -2.14 36.50 -78.07
C GLN A 832 -2.15 37.43 -76.84
N ASN A 833 -1.85 38.72 -77.03
CA ASN A 833 -1.74 39.68 -75.91
C ASN A 833 -3.07 39.88 -75.14
N ALA A 834 -4.23 39.69 -75.79
CA ALA A 834 -5.52 39.78 -75.12
C ALA A 834 -5.83 38.53 -74.27
N VAL A 835 -5.40 37.36 -74.75
CA VAL A 835 -5.49 36.06 -74.08
C VAL A 835 -4.66 36.08 -72.79
N ASP A 836 -3.38 36.45 -72.90
CA ASP A 836 -2.44 36.54 -71.77
C ASP A 836 -2.95 37.53 -70.68
N ALA A 837 -3.56 38.66 -71.07
CA ALA A 837 -4.09 39.65 -70.13
C ALA A 837 -5.32 39.14 -69.34
N LYS A 838 -6.25 38.42 -69.99
CA LYS A 838 -7.42 37.82 -69.29
C LYS A 838 -6.97 36.68 -68.36
N ALA A 839 -5.93 35.95 -68.74
CA ALA A 839 -5.35 34.86 -67.94
C ALA A 839 -4.73 35.40 -66.63
N ALA A 840 -3.92 36.46 -66.72
CA ALA A 840 -3.29 37.09 -65.55
C ALA A 840 -4.31 37.62 -64.53
N ALA A 841 -5.43 38.20 -64.99
CA ALA A 841 -6.49 38.69 -64.13
C ALA A 841 -7.21 37.56 -63.36
N LEU A 842 -7.45 36.41 -64.01
CA LEU A 842 -8.09 35.25 -63.38
C LEU A 842 -7.16 34.52 -62.40
N ALA A 843 -5.86 34.40 -62.75
CA ALA A 843 -4.86 33.77 -61.90
C ALA A 843 -4.70 34.47 -60.54
N ALA A 844 -4.87 35.80 -60.50
CA ALA A 844 -4.73 36.63 -59.31
C ALA A 844 -5.86 36.49 -58.27
N MET A 845 -6.97 35.79 -58.58
CA MET A 845 -8.08 35.62 -57.64
C MET A 845 -7.80 34.60 -56.53
N THR A 846 -8.22 34.94 -55.31
CA THR A 846 -8.07 34.14 -54.09
C THR A 846 -9.44 33.88 -53.43
N LEU A 847 -9.56 32.73 -52.76
CA LEU A 847 -10.73 32.36 -51.96
C LEU A 847 -10.48 32.64 -50.48
N THR A 848 -11.53 32.97 -49.72
CA THR A 848 -11.45 33.27 -48.27
C THR A 848 -12.08 32.14 -47.46
N LEU A 849 -11.44 31.67 -46.38
CA LEU A 849 -11.95 30.57 -45.55
C LEU A 849 -13.09 31.02 -44.62
N LYS A 850 -13.97 30.08 -44.27
CA LYS A 850 -14.91 30.18 -43.14
C LYS A 850 -14.14 30.20 -41.82
N GLY A 851 -14.70 30.90 -40.82
CA GLY A 851 -14.30 30.74 -39.41
C GLY A 851 -14.69 29.36 -38.87
N ALA A 852 -13.99 28.90 -37.83
CA ALA A 852 -14.32 27.66 -37.13
C ALA A 852 -15.59 27.80 -36.25
N SER A 853 -16.26 26.67 -35.99
CA SER A 853 -17.36 26.58 -35.03
C SER A 853 -16.87 26.23 -33.63
N TYR A 854 -17.40 26.93 -32.63
CA TYR A 854 -17.05 26.77 -31.21
C TYR A 854 -18.20 26.24 -30.34
N GLU A 855 -19.41 26.07 -30.89
CA GLU A 855 -20.64 25.87 -30.12
C GLU A 855 -20.58 24.62 -29.21
N ALA A 856 -20.04 23.51 -29.72
CA ALA A 856 -19.83 22.29 -28.94
C ALA A 856 -18.71 22.43 -27.89
N LEU A 857 -17.61 23.11 -28.22
CA LEU A 857 -16.51 23.39 -27.28
C LEU A 857 -16.99 24.28 -26.11
N ASP A 858 -17.78 25.31 -26.39
CA ASP A 858 -18.30 26.22 -25.37
C ASP A 858 -19.28 25.49 -24.42
N GLU A 859 -20.14 24.61 -24.96
CA GLU A 859 -21.04 23.76 -24.14
C GLU A 859 -20.26 22.72 -23.31
N ALA A 860 -19.23 22.09 -23.90
CA ALA A 860 -18.34 21.16 -23.21
C ALA A 860 -17.54 21.85 -22.10
N THR A 861 -17.08 23.08 -22.33
CA THR A 861 -16.32 23.88 -21.36
C THR A 861 -17.19 24.27 -20.18
N ALA A 862 -18.46 24.61 -20.40
CA ALA A 862 -19.42 24.84 -19.32
C ALA A 862 -19.66 23.57 -18.48
N LYS A 863 -19.88 22.42 -19.13
CA LYS A 863 -20.03 21.11 -18.44
C LYS A 863 -18.77 20.71 -17.67
N ALA A 864 -17.58 20.96 -18.21
CA ALA A 864 -16.30 20.68 -17.57
C ALA A 864 -16.08 21.58 -16.33
N ASN A 865 -16.38 22.88 -16.43
CA ASN A 865 -16.34 23.80 -15.29
C ASN A 865 -17.31 23.38 -14.17
N THR A 866 -18.53 22.92 -14.49
CA THR A 866 -19.45 22.37 -13.49
C THR A 866 -18.85 21.14 -12.80
N ARG A 867 -18.41 20.13 -13.58
CA ARG A 867 -17.77 18.91 -13.06
C ARG A 867 -16.54 19.21 -12.19
N TYR A 868 -15.71 20.18 -12.59
CA TYR A 868 -14.54 20.61 -11.82
C TYR A 868 -14.94 21.22 -10.47
N ASN A 869 -15.93 22.12 -10.45
CA ASN A 869 -16.37 22.77 -9.22
C ASN A 869 -17.03 21.78 -8.25
N GLU A 870 -17.89 20.88 -8.74
CA GLU A 870 -18.51 19.81 -7.94
C GLU A 870 -17.44 18.88 -7.33
N ALA A 871 -16.48 18.43 -8.14
CA ALA A 871 -15.41 17.55 -7.71
C ALA A 871 -14.39 18.22 -6.76
N LYS A 872 -14.17 19.53 -6.92
CA LYS A 872 -13.35 20.34 -5.99
C LYS A 872 -14.05 20.52 -4.65
N VAL A 873 -15.36 20.78 -4.65
CA VAL A 873 -16.16 20.95 -3.43
C VAL A 873 -16.33 19.63 -2.66
N SER A 874 -16.39 18.48 -3.34
CA SER A 874 -16.47 17.19 -2.64
C SER A 874 -15.17 16.81 -1.91
N GLY A 875 -14.02 17.34 -2.34
CA GLY A 875 -12.69 17.01 -1.80
C GLY A 875 -12.20 15.58 -2.10
N GLN A 876 -13.08 14.71 -2.63
CA GLN A 876 -12.87 13.27 -2.78
C GLN A 876 -11.93 12.88 -3.93
N TYR A 877 -11.69 13.78 -4.89
CA TYR A 877 -10.89 13.48 -6.08
C TYR A 877 -9.43 13.91 -5.93
N THR A 878 -8.52 13.26 -6.65
CA THR A 878 -7.08 13.56 -6.60
C THR A 878 -6.80 14.93 -7.19
N ASP A 879 -5.91 15.68 -6.54
CA ASP A 879 -5.56 17.04 -6.93
C ASP A 879 -4.93 17.07 -8.33
N GLU A 880 -4.25 15.99 -8.73
CA GLU A 880 -3.73 15.79 -10.08
C GLU A 880 -4.83 15.62 -11.15
N SER A 881 -5.87 14.81 -10.90
CA SER A 881 -6.97 14.66 -11.89
C SER A 881 -7.84 15.92 -11.97
N LEU A 882 -7.98 16.66 -10.86
CA LEU A 882 -8.57 17.99 -10.84
C LEU A 882 -7.71 19.03 -11.60
N ALA A 883 -6.38 18.99 -11.45
CA ALA A 883 -5.46 19.86 -12.18
C ALA A 883 -5.45 19.57 -13.69
N GLN A 884 -5.51 18.30 -14.09
CA GLN A 884 -5.65 17.90 -15.49
C GLN A 884 -6.97 18.43 -16.10
N LEU A 885 -8.10 18.29 -15.40
CA LEU A 885 -9.38 18.86 -15.84
C LEU A 885 -9.32 20.39 -15.92
N LYS A 886 -8.70 21.07 -14.95
CA LYS A 886 -8.57 22.53 -14.97
C LYS A 886 -7.67 23.01 -16.12
N ALA A 887 -6.56 22.32 -16.40
CA ALA A 887 -5.67 22.64 -17.51
C ALA A 887 -6.33 22.44 -18.88
N ALA A 888 -7.20 21.43 -19.03
CA ALA A 888 -8.01 21.27 -20.24
C ALA A 888 -9.02 22.42 -20.41
N ILE A 889 -9.62 22.89 -19.30
CA ILE A 889 -10.49 24.08 -19.29
C ILE A 889 -9.71 25.35 -19.68
N ASP A 890 -8.54 25.61 -19.07
CA ASP A 890 -7.71 26.77 -19.43
C ASP A 890 -7.25 26.74 -20.90
N TYR A 891 -6.99 25.56 -21.44
CA TYR A 891 -6.64 25.39 -22.86
C TYR A 891 -7.83 25.69 -23.79
N ALA A 892 -9.03 25.19 -23.47
CA ALA A 892 -10.25 25.47 -24.22
C ALA A 892 -10.65 26.96 -24.18
N GLU A 893 -10.64 27.56 -22.99
CA GLU A 893 -10.95 28.99 -22.78
C GLU A 893 -9.90 29.90 -23.46
N GLY A 894 -8.65 29.43 -23.60
CA GLY A 894 -7.54 30.16 -24.23
C GLY A 894 -7.47 30.10 -25.77
N LEU A 895 -8.33 29.35 -26.47
CA LEU A 895 -8.27 29.22 -27.93
C LEU A 895 -8.68 30.52 -28.65
N SER A 896 -7.84 30.98 -29.59
CA SER A 896 -8.08 32.21 -30.36
C SER A 896 -9.32 32.10 -31.25
N ARG A 897 -10.33 32.94 -31.04
CA ARG A 897 -11.57 33.00 -31.84
C ARG A 897 -11.37 33.50 -33.29
N SER A 898 -10.13 33.53 -33.78
CA SER A 898 -9.75 33.84 -35.16
C SER A 898 -9.42 32.60 -36.01
N LEU A 899 -9.57 31.39 -35.46
CA LEU A 899 -9.30 30.14 -36.17
C LEU A 899 -10.28 29.89 -37.33
N THR A 900 -9.79 29.25 -38.38
CA THR A 900 -10.57 28.90 -39.60
C THR A 900 -11.11 27.48 -39.52
N ILE A 901 -12.05 27.14 -40.39
CA ILE A 901 -12.60 25.77 -40.50
C ILE A 901 -11.51 24.69 -40.71
N LYS A 902 -10.35 25.02 -41.30
CA LYS A 902 -9.21 24.09 -41.43
C LYS A 902 -8.48 23.84 -40.11
N ASP A 903 -8.63 24.74 -39.15
CA ASP A 903 -8.13 24.61 -37.79
C ASP A 903 -9.16 23.94 -36.85
N GLN A 904 -10.36 23.58 -37.34
CA GLN A 904 -11.47 23.00 -36.55
C GLN A 904 -11.05 21.76 -35.76
N LYS A 905 -10.08 20.97 -36.26
CA LYS A 905 -9.52 19.85 -35.51
C LYS A 905 -8.96 20.28 -34.15
N THR A 906 -8.32 21.45 -34.05
CA THR A 906 -7.78 22.00 -32.80
C THR A 906 -8.87 22.24 -31.75
N ILE A 907 -10.05 22.68 -32.20
CA ILE A 907 -11.21 22.95 -31.36
C ILE A 907 -11.86 21.62 -30.92
N ASN A 908 -12.00 20.67 -31.84
CA ASN A 908 -12.54 19.34 -31.55
C ASN A 908 -11.59 18.53 -30.64
N ASP A 909 -10.27 18.69 -30.78
CA ASP A 909 -9.25 18.11 -29.91
C ASP A 909 -9.33 18.71 -28.50
N ALA A 910 -9.55 20.02 -28.37
CA ALA A 910 -9.79 20.68 -27.09
C ALA A 910 -11.11 20.22 -26.44
N GLU A 911 -12.18 20.05 -27.24
CA GLU A 911 -13.46 19.51 -26.76
C GLU A 911 -13.30 18.10 -26.19
N ALA A 912 -12.56 17.24 -26.90
CA ALA A 912 -12.22 15.89 -26.42
C ALA A 912 -11.34 15.93 -25.16
N ALA A 913 -10.38 16.86 -25.08
CA ALA A 913 -9.48 17.00 -23.92
C ALA A 913 -10.22 17.40 -22.62
N LEU A 914 -11.36 18.09 -22.70
CA LEU A 914 -12.19 18.42 -21.54
C LEU A 914 -12.79 17.20 -20.85
N ASN A 915 -12.86 16.04 -21.51
CA ASN A 915 -13.42 14.83 -20.92
C ASN A 915 -12.41 14.06 -20.03
N VAL A 916 -11.71 14.77 -19.14
CA VAL A 916 -10.77 14.17 -18.18
C VAL A 916 -11.51 13.22 -17.24
N LYS A 917 -10.96 12.02 -17.03
CA LYS A 917 -11.45 11.06 -16.04
C LYS A 917 -10.93 11.46 -14.65
N LEU A 918 -11.83 11.93 -13.80
CA LEU A 918 -11.52 12.19 -12.39
C LEU A 918 -11.26 10.87 -11.64
N VAL A 919 -10.32 10.90 -10.70
CA VAL A 919 -9.88 9.73 -9.93
C VAL A 919 -10.08 10.03 -8.44
N TYR A 920 -10.66 9.10 -7.69
CA TYR A 920 -10.83 9.26 -6.24
C TYR A 920 -9.48 9.18 -5.51
N LYS A 921 -9.35 9.93 -4.41
CA LYS A 921 -8.26 9.77 -3.43
C LYS A 921 -8.36 8.39 -2.77
N GLY A 922 -7.24 7.85 -2.31
CA GLY A 922 -7.23 6.66 -1.46
C GLY A 922 -7.93 6.92 -0.13
N ALA A 923 -8.49 5.88 0.48
CA ALA A 923 -8.94 5.94 1.88
C ALA A 923 -7.75 6.15 2.82
N ASN A 924 -7.98 6.83 3.94
CA ASN A 924 -7.03 6.91 5.03
C ASN A 924 -7.00 5.56 5.77
N LEU A 925 -5.95 4.78 5.50
CA LEU A 925 -5.71 3.46 6.09
C LEU A 925 -4.95 3.51 7.43
N ALA A 926 -4.59 4.69 7.96
CA ALA A 926 -3.70 4.81 9.13
C ALA A 926 -4.20 4.04 10.36
N ALA A 927 -5.45 4.29 10.79
CA ALA A 927 -6.05 3.61 11.94
C ALA A 927 -6.21 2.09 11.72
N LEU A 928 -6.44 1.65 10.49
CA LEU A 928 -6.53 0.23 10.15
C LEU A 928 -5.15 -0.45 10.22
N ASN A 929 -4.11 0.21 9.70
CA ASN A 929 -2.73 -0.27 9.77
C ASN A 929 -2.23 -0.32 11.23
N GLU A 930 -2.53 0.69 12.05
CA GLU A 930 -2.22 0.67 13.48
C GLU A 930 -2.94 -0.47 14.21
N ALA A 931 -4.22 -0.73 13.90
CA ALA A 931 -4.97 -1.86 14.44
C ALA A 931 -4.39 -3.21 14.01
N ILE A 932 -3.94 -3.36 12.75
CA ILE A 932 -3.24 -4.56 12.25
C ILE A 932 -1.92 -4.76 12.99
N VAL A 933 -1.10 -3.72 13.16
CA VAL A 933 0.16 -3.80 13.91
C VAL A 933 -0.09 -4.19 15.37
N ALA A 934 -1.08 -3.59 16.03
CA ALA A 934 -1.44 -3.92 17.41
C ALA A 934 -1.99 -5.36 17.55
N ALA A 935 -2.73 -5.85 16.57
CA ALA A 935 -3.23 -7.23 16.54
C ALA A 935 -2.13 -8.26 16.27
N ASN A 936 -1.25 -8.00 15.30
CA ASN A 936 -0.10 -8.87 15.01
C ASN A 936 0.93 -8.87 16.15
N ALA A 937 1.08 -7.77 16.88
CA ALA A 937 1.87 -7.73 18.12
C ALA A 937 1.30 -8.66 19.20
N LYS A 938 -0.02 -8.64 19.45
CA LYS A 938 -0.70 -9.61 20.35
C LYS A 938 -0.48 -11.06 19.89
N LEU A 939 -0.62 -11.34 18.60
CA LEU A 939 -0.42 -12.68 18.02
C LEU A 939 1.03 -13.19 18.09
N SER A 940 1.99 -12.29 18.28
CA SER A 940 3.43 -12.58 18.36
C SER A 940 3.97 -12.56 19.79
N ALA A 941 3.12 -12.30 20.80
CA ALA A 941 3.52 -12.22 22.19
C ALA A 941 3.89 -13.61 22.75
N SER A 942 4.88 -13.68 23.64
CA SER A 942 5.39 -14.95 24.17
C SER A 942 4.38 -15.70 25.05
N ASP A 943 3.37 -15.00 25.60
CA ASP A 943 2.26 -15.55 26.37
C ASP A 943 1.06 -15.96 25.49
N ILE A 944 1.13 -15.87 24.15
CA ILE A 944 0.00 -16.19 23.26
C ILE A 944 -0.50 -17.64 23.43
N SER A 945 0.36 -18.55 23.92
CA SER A 945 0.03 -19.92 24.30
C SER A 945 -0.97 -20.05 25.46
N ASN A 946 -1.10 -19.00 26.28
CA ASN A 946 -1.93 -18.96 27.48
C ASN A 946 -3.40 -18.63 27.14
N TYR A 947 -3.69 -18.23 25.91
CA TYR A 947 -5.05 -17.93 25.44
C TYR A 947 -5.65 -19.11 24.66
N THR A 948 -6.97 -19.19 24.70
CA THR A 948 -7.78 -20.22 24.02
C THR A 948 -7.61 -20.13 22.50
N GLU A 949 -7.46 -21.30 21.86
CA GLU A 949 -7.26 -21.37 20.40
C GLU A 949 -8.38 -20.69 19.62
N ALA A 950 -9.63 -20.75 20.11
CA ALA A 950 -10.76 -20.07 19.51
C ALA A 950 -10.61 -18.53 19.48
N SER A 951 -10.12 -17.93 20.58
CA SER A 951 -9.92 -16.47 20.63
C SER A 951 -8.71 -16.02 19.80
N VAL A 952 -7.64 -16.80 19.78
CA VAL A 952 -6.46 -16.57 18.92
C VAL A 952 -6.81 -16.75 17.44
N ALA A 953 -7.65 -17.73 17.08
CA ALA A 953 -8.14 -17.94 15.73
C ALA A 953 -9.07 -16.80 15.28
N ALA A 954 -9.94 -16.30 16.15
CA ALA A 954 -10.78 -15.14 15.86
C ALA A 954 -9.93 -13.87 15.58
N LEU A 955 -8.86 -13.64 16.35
CA LEU A 955 -7.93 -12.54 16.11
C LEU A 955 -7.18 -12.70 14.78
N ARG A 956 -6.69 -13.91 14.45
CA ARG A 956 -6.06 -14.20 13.14
C ARG A 956 -7.02 -13.99 11.97
N ALA A 957 -8.29 -14.40 12.11
CA ALA A 957 -9.30 -14.22 11.07
C ALA A 957 -9.64 -12.73 10.84
N ALA A 958 -9.73 -11.93 11.91
CA ALA A 958 -9.94 -10.49 11.82
C ALA A 958 -8.74 -9.76 11.20
N VAL A 959 -7.50 -10.14 11.56
CA VAL A 959 -6.28 -9.63 10.92
C VAL A 959 -6.29 -9.92 9.42
N ALA A 960 -6.57 -11.16 9.00
CA ALA A 960 -6.59 -11.53 7.59
C ALA A 960 -7.64 -10.75 6.78
N GLN A 961 -8.80 -10.42 7.37
CA GLN A 961 -9.81 -9.57 6.73
C GLN A 961 -9.36 -8.11 6.61
N ALA A 962 -8.68 -7.59 7.63
CA ALA A 962 -8.11 -6.24 7.62
C ALA A 962 -6.95 -6.09 6.61
N GLU A 963 -6.03 -7.05 6.59
CA GLU A 963 -4.91 -7.09 5.64
C GLU A 963 -5.41 -7.27 4.19
N ALA A 964 -6.47 -8.04 3.96
CA ALA A 964 -7.13 -8.13 2.65
C ALA A 964 -7.78 -6.81 2.22
N LEU A 965 -8.43 -6.08 3.15
CA LEU A 965 -8.99 -4.76 2.86
C LEU A 965 -7.90 -3.75 2.52
N VAL A 966 -6.81 -3.68 3.29
CA VAL A 966 -5.63 -2.85 2.95
C VAL A 966 -5.07 -3.22 1.57
N SER A 967 -4.93 -4.51 1.27
CA SER A 967 -4.42 -5.01 -0.01
C SER A 967 -5.30 -4.69 -1.21
N SER A 968 -6.59 -4.39 -0.99
CA SER A 968 -7.50 -3.94 -2.07
C SER A 968 -7.29 -2.47 -2.49
N ASN A 969 -6.47 -1.71 -1.74
CA ASN A 969 -6.22 -0.28 -1.93
C ASN A 969 -7.52 0.54 -2.13
N PRO A 970 -8.43 0.55 -1.13
CA PRO A 970 -9.74 1.17 -1.24
C PRO A 970 -9.65 2.69 -1.44
N ASP A 971 -10.56 3.25 -2.24
CA ASP A 971 -10.70 4.69 -2.41
C ASP A 971 -11.54 5.34 -1.29
N ILE A 972 -11.56 6.67 -1.25
CA ILE A 972 -12.20 7.46 -0.18
C ILE A 972 -13.71 7.21 -0.03
N THR A 973 -14.40 6.68 -1.05
CA THR A 973 -15.82 6.28 -0.92
C THR A 973 -16.00 5.08 0.02
N LYS A 974 -14.92 4.34 0.29
CA LYS A 974 -14.85 3.17 1.18
C LYS A 974 -14.31 3.49 2.58
N GLN A 975 -14.11 4.76 2.94
CA GLN A 975 -13.57 5.16 4.25
C GLN A 975 -14.36 4.53 5.41
N THR A 976 -15.69 4.52 5.36
CA THR A 976 -16.53 3.95 6.43
C THR A 976 -16.35 2.43 6.59
N GLU A 977 -15.99 1.70 5.53
CA GLU A 977 -15.68 0.27 5.60
C GLU A 977 -14.27 0.04 6.20
N VAL A 978 -13.32 0.92 5.91
CA VAL A 978 -11.98 0.95 6.53
C VAL A 978 -12.06 1.25 8.03
N ASP A 979 -12.81 2.29 8.42
CA ASP A 979 -12.99 2.69 9.81
C ASP A 979 -13.70 1.59 10.63
N ALA A 980 -14.75 0.98 10.05
CA ALA A 980 -15.47 -0.13 10.67
C ALA A 980 -14.59 -1.38 10.83
N MET A 981 -13.71 -1.68 9.87
CA MET A 981 -12.75 -2.78 9.99
C MET A 981 -11.72 -2.51 11.09
N ALA A 982 -11.20 -1.28 11.20
CA ALA A 982 -10.25 -0.90 12.24
C ALA A 982 -10.87 -1.03 13.65
N ALA A 983 -12.09 -0.54 13.82
CA ALA A 983 -12.86 -0.68 15.06
C ALA A 983 -13.16 -2.15 15.39
N SER A 984 -13.54 -2.95 14.40
CA SER A 984 -13.84 -4.38 14.57
C SER A 984 -12.61 -5.18 14.99
N LEU A 985 -11.44 -4.91 14.38
CA LEU A 985 -10.18 -5.55 14.74
C LEU A 985 -9.71 -5.14 16.14
N GLY A 986 -9.83 -3.84 16.48
CA GLY A 986 -9.53 -3.34 17.83
C GLY A 986 -10.41 -3.93 18.92
N ALA A 987 -11.65 -4.30 18.60
CA ALA A 987 -12.61 -4.91 19.52
C ALA A 987 -12.36 -6.39 19.83
N VAL A 988 -11.49 -7.10 19.08
CA VAL A 988 -11.22 -8.52 19.32
C VAL A 988 -10.43 -8.71 20.62
N LYS A 989 -11.03 -9.49 21.54
CA LYS A 989 -10.45 -9.86 22.84
C LYS A 989 -9.91 -11.28 22.79
N LEU A 990 -8.71 -11.47 23.31
CA LEU A 990 -8.19 -12.79 23.64
C LEU A 990 -8.78 -13.25 24.98
N VAL A 991 -8.97 -14.55 25.14
CA VAL A 991 -9.54 -15.18 26.34
C VAL A 991 -8.55 -16.20 26.86
N LEU A 992 -8.11 -16.08 28.11
CA LEU A 992 -7.18 -17.02 28.76
C LEU A 992 -7.76 -18.44 28.81
N LYS A 993 -6.87 -19.44 28.86
CA LYS A 993 -7.23 -20.82 29.19
C LYS A 993 -7.51 -20.93 30.69
N ASP A 994 -8.37 -21.86 31.06
CA ASP A 994 -8.60 -22.28 32.45
C ASP A 994 -7.37 -23.02 33.00
N ALA A 995 -7.23 -23.09 34.33
CA ALA A 995 -6.22 -23.94 34.98
C ALA A 995 -6.54 -25.44 34.88
N ASP A 996 -5.53 -26.31 34.87
CA ASP A 996 -5.69 -27.75 34.95
C ASP A 996 -5.82 -28.21 36.41
N PHE A 997 -7.05 -28.56 36.80
CA PHE A 997 -7.39 -29.09 38.12
C PHE A 997 -7.28 -30.61 38.24
N THR A 998 -6.89 -31.33 37.18
CA THR A 998 -6.93 -32.81 37.14
C THR A 998 -6.08 -33.44 38.25
N ALA A 999 -4.92 -32.85 38.56
CA ALA A 999 -4.08 -33.29 39.67
C ALA A 999 -4.69 -32.97 41.05
N LEU A 1000 -5.37 -31.84 41.19
CA LEU A 1000 -6.04 -31.41 42.42
C LEU A 1000 -7.21 -32.34 42.76
N ASP A 1001 -8.07 -32.65 41.79
CA ASP A 1001 -9.21 -33.54 42.00
C ASP A 1001 -8.77 -34.99 42.30
N ALA A 1002 -7.64 -35.43 41.73
CA ALA A 1002 -7.05 -36.73 42.03
C ALA A 1002 -6.45 -36.83 43.45
N ILE A 1003 -5.73 -35.80 43.90
CA ILE A 1003 -5.10 -35.81 45.24
C ILE A 1003 -6.11 -35.54 46.36
N ILE A 1004 -7.11 -34.66 46.13
CA ILE A 1004 -8.28 -34.48 47.01
C ILE A 1004 -8.91 -35.84 47.27
N LYS A 1005 -9.29 -36.55 46.20
CA LYS A 1005 -9.90 -37.88 46.32
C LYS A 1005 -9.02 -38.88 47.07
N THR A 1006 -7.72 -38.90 46.79
CA THR A 1006 -6.77 -39.80 47.46
C THR A 1006 -6.71 -39.53 48.97
N ALA A 1007 -6.75 -38.25 49.37
CA ALA A 1007 -6.83 -37.86 50.78
C ALA A 1007 -8.19 -38.20 51.42
N SER A 1008 -9.31 -37.96 50.73
CA SER A 1008 -10.65 -38.35 51.20
C SER A 1008 -10.74 -39.87 51.43
N ASP A 1009 -10.28 -40.67 50.46
CA ASP A 1009 -10.30 -42.13 50.53
C ASP A 1009 -9.38 -42.66 51.66
N LYS A 1010 -8.23 -42.02 51.91
CA LYS A 1010 -7.35 -42.36 53.05
C LYS A 1010 -7.97 -41.96 54.40
N LEU A 1011 -8.65 -40.82 54.50
CA LEU A 1011 -9.36 -40.39 55.71
C LEU A 1011 -10.59 -41.25 56.03
N ALA A 1012 -11.14 -41.96 55.03
CA ALA A 1012 -12.23 -42.92 55.19
C ALA A 1012 -11.77 -44.37 55.48
N SER A 1013 -10.46 -44.64 55.44
CA SER A 1013 -9.91 -45.99 55.60
C SER A 1013 -9.91 -46.48 57.06
N GLY A 1014 -10.14 -47.78 57.28
CA GLY A 1014 -10.27 -48.35 58.64
C GLY A 1014 -8.99 -48.30 59.47
N ASP A 1015 -7.82 -48.30 58.80
CA ASP A 1015 -6.50 -48.18 59.40
C ASP A 1015 -6.13 -46.75 59.80
N ILE A 1016 -6.95 -45.73 59.52
CA ILE A 1016 -6.68 -44.33 59.91
C ILE A 1016 -6.45 -44.16 61.43
N ASN A 1017 -6.99 -45.09 62.23
CA ASN A 1017 -6.84 -45.13 63.69
C ASN A 1017 -5.46 -45.63 64.18
N THR A 1018 -4.59 -46.15 63.30
CA THR A 1018 -3.20 -46.53 63.62
C THR A 1018 -2.20 -45.42 63.28
N TYR A 1019 -2.67 -44.20 63.03
CA TYR A 1019 -1.86 -43.03 62.73
C TYR A 1019 -2.02 -41.95 63.81
N THR A 1020 -1.00 -41.12 64.00
CA THR A 1020 -1.02 -40.08 65.06
C THR A 1020 -2.13 -39.06 64.80
N PRO A 1021 -2.92 -38.66 65.82
CA PRO A 1021 -4.02 -37.71 65.65
C PRO A 1021 -3.62 -36.40 64.98
N ASP A 1022 -2.42 -35.89 65.28
CA ASP A 1022 -1.89 -34.65 64.70
C ASP A 1022 -1.66 -34.75 63.19
N SER A 1023 -1.19 -35.90 62.69
CA SER A 1023 -0.97 -36.10 61.25
C SER A 1023 -2.28 -36.29 60.49
N VAL A 1024 -3.27 -36.94 61.10
CA VAL A 1024 -4.64 -37.05 60.56
C VAL A 1024 -5.34 -35.68 60.55
N ALA A 1025 -5.10 -34.83 61.56
CA ALA A 1025 -5.61 -33.46 61.60
C ALA A 1025 -4.97 -32.57 60.52
N ALA A 1026 -3.65 -32.67 60.32
CA ALA A 1026 -2.94 -31.94 59.26
C ALA A 1026 -3.44 -32.33 57.86
N LEU A 1027 -3.71 -33.61 57.61
CA LEU A 1027 -4.30 -34.08 56.35
C LEU A 1027 -5.70 -33.51 56.10
N ARG A 1028 -6.54 -33.42 57.14
CA ARG A 1028 -7.87 -32.78 57.01
C ARG A 1028 -7.78 -31.30 56.68
N ALA A 1029 -6.88 -30.56 57.33
CA ALA A 1029 -6.70 -29.13 57.06
C ALA A 1029 -6.20 -28.86 55.62
N ALA A 1030 -5.23 -29.65 55.14
CA ALA A 1030 -4.74 -29.54 53.77
C ALA A 1030 -5.83 -29.90 52.72
N LEU A 1031 -6.67 -30.90 53.02
CA LEU A 1031 -7.81 -31.27 52.17
C LEU A 1031 -8.86 -30.16 52.12
N GLU A 1032 -9.22 -29.57 53.26
CA GLU A 1032 -10.17 -28.45 53.33
C GLU A 1032 -9.66 -27.20 52.58
N GLU A 1033 -8.35 -26.91 52.65
CA GLU A 1033 -7.72 -25.84 51.86
C GLU A 1033 -7.80 -26.13 50.34
N ALA A 1034 -7.51 -27.36 49.93
CA ALA A 1034 -7.56 -27.79 48.52
C ALA A 1034 -8.99 -27.83 47.94
N GLU A 1035 -10.00 -28.23 48.73
CA GLU A 1035 -11.40 -28.24 48.30
C GLU A 1035 -11.96 -26.82 48.09
N ASN A 1036 -11.39 -25.80 48.74
CA ASN A 1036 -11.81 -24.40 48.62
C ASN A 1036 -11.11 -23.59 47.51
N ILE A 1037 -10.23 -24.20 46.70
CA ILE A 1037 -9.59 -23.52 45.56
C ILE A 1037 -10.63 -23.12 44.51
N ASP A 1038 -10.62 -21.85 44.10
CA ASP A 1038 -11.53 -21.29 43.09
C ASP A 1038 -11.36 -22.00 41.74
N ARG A 1039 -12.47 -22.48 41.17
CA ARG A 1039 -12.49 -23.23 39.90
C ARG A 1039 -12.67 -22.35 38.66
N SER A 1040 -12.60 -21.03 38.82
CA SER A 1040 -12.55 -20.03 37.74
C SER A 1040 -11.14 -19.47 37.48
N LEU A 1041 -10.13 -19.99 38.18
CA LEU A 1041 -8.71 -19.65 37.97
C LEU A 1041 -8.22 -20.02 36.57
N THR A 1042 -7.30 -19.22 36.06
CA THR A 1042 -6.75 -19.34 34.71
C THR A 1042 -5.39 -20.02 34.70
N ILE A 1043 -4.88 -20.33 33.51
CA ILE A 1043 -3.53 -20.89 33.31
C ILE A 1043 -2.39 -20.00 33.86
N LEU A 1044 -2.64 -18.71 34.16
CA LEU A 1044 -1.68 -17.84 34.85
C LEU A 1044 -1.54 -18.19 36.34
N ASP A 1045 -2.60 -18.77 36.92
CA ASP A 1045 -2.78 -19.06 38.34
C ASP A 1045 -2.51 -20.54 38.66
N GLN A 1046 -2.07 -21.33 37.67
CA GLN A 1046 -1.76 -22.76 37.78
C GLN A 1046 -0.83 -23.09 38.95
N ALA A 1047 0.10 -22.18 39.28
CA ALA A 1047 1.04 -22.37 40.39
C ALA A 1047 0.34 -22.51 41.75
N ASP A 1048 -0.82 -21.89 41.95
CA ASP A 1048 -1.59 -22.01 43.19
C ASP A 1048 -2.37 -23.34 43.26
N VAL A 1049 -2.85 -23.82 42.10
CA VAL A 1049 -3.46 -25.16 41.95
C VAL A 1049 -2.41 -26.25 42.23
N ASP A 1050 -1.22 -26.12 41.64
CA ASP A 1050 -0.08 -27.03 41.86
C ASP A 1050 0.44 -26.97 43.32
N ALA A 1051 0.41 -25.79 43.95
CA ALA A 1051 0.76 -25.64 45.37
C ALA A 1051 -0.25 -26.33 46.30
N ALA A 1052 -1.55 -26.23 46.01
CA ALA A 1052 -2.58 -26.97 46.73
C ALA A 1052 -2.39 -28.49 46.58
N VAL A 1053 -2.05 -28.98 45.37
CA VAL A 1053 -1.68 -30.39 45.15
C VAL A 1053 -0.49 -30.80 46.02
N ALA A 1054 0.58 -30.01 46.01
CA ALA A 1054 1.79 -30.29 46.79
C ALA A 1054 1.53 -30.28 48.30
N ASN A 1055 0.64 -29.41 48.80
CA ASN A 1055 0.27 -29.37 50.22
C ASN A 1055 -0.48 -30.64 50.67
N VAL A 1056 -1.45 -31.13 49.88
CA VAL A 1056 -2.18 -32.37 50.21
C VAL A 1056 -1.26 -33.60 50.13
N GLN A 1057 -0.44 -33.71 49.07
CA GLN A 1057 0.54 -34.80 48.95
C GLN A 1057 1.53 -34.82 50.12
N LYS A 1058 2.06 -33.65 50.50
CA LYS A 1058 2.96 -33.50 51.65
C LYS A 1058 2.29 -33.87 52.97
N ALA A 1059 0.99 -33.64 53.14
CA ALA A 1059 0.25 -34.07 54.32
C ALA A 1059 0.00 -35.59 54.35
N LEU A 1060 -0.22 -36.22 53.19
CA LEU A 1060 -0.27 -37.68 53.04
C LEU A 1060 1.09 -38.33 53.38
N ASP A 1061 2.18 -37.79 52.85
CA ASP A 1061 3.54 -38.30 53.07
C ASP A 1061 4.01 -38.11 54.52
N ALA A 1062 3.47 -37.11 55.23
CA ALA A 1062 3.77 -36.83 56.63
C ALA A 1062 2.98 -37.68 57.64
N MET A 1063 2.10 -38.58 57.19
CA MET A 1063 1.32 -39.48 58.06
C MET A 1063 2.22 -40.46 58.83
N LYS A 1064 2.18 -40.41 60.16
CA LYS A 1064 2.99 -41.27 61.05
C LYS A 1064 2.14 -42.34 61.71
N GLN A 1065 2.57 -43.60 61.62
CA GLN A 1065 1.97 -44.69 62.38
C GLN A 1065 2.37 -44.65 63.86
N TYR A 1066 1.54 -45.22 64.73
CA TYR A 1066 1.74 -45.24 66.17
C TYR A 1066 1.07 -46.46 66.83
N ASP A 1067 1.80 -47.12 67.74
CA ASP A 1067 1.34 -48.27 68.51
C ASP A 1067 0.98 -47.86 69.96
N ALA A 1068 -0.26 -48.06 70.35
CA ALA A 1068 -0.76 -47.69 71.69
C ALA A 1068 -0.16 -48.55 72.82
N LEU A 1069 -0.04 -47.97 74.03
CA LEU A 1069 0.29 -48.73 75.23
C LEU A 1069 -0.87 -49.66 75.61
N THR A 1070 -0.66 -50.96 75.46
CA THR A 1070 -1.61 -52.02 75.78
C THR A 1070 -1.21 -52.84 77.01
N SER A 1071 0.08 -52.83 77.38
CA SER A 1071 0.61 -53.65 78.48
C SER A 1071 1.91 -53.10 79.07
N VAL A 1072 2.10 -53.31 80.37
CA VAL A 1072 3.37 -53.16 81.11
C VAL A 1072 3.61 -54.42 81.94
N ALA A 1073 4.88 -54.76 82.16
CA ALA A 1073 5.33 -55.80 83.09
C ALA A 1073 6.47 -55.28 83.99
N ILE A 1074 6.55 -55.76 85.22
CA ILE A 1074 7.59 -55.39 86.19
C ILE A 1074 8.80 -56.33 86.06
N THR A 1075 9.95 -55.76 85.69
CA THR A 1075 11.22 -56.49 85.55
C THR A 1075 12.08 -56.38 86.81
N ASN A 1076 13.04 -57.29 86.99
CA ASN A 1076 14.13 -57.19 87.96
C ASN A 1076 15.46 -57.43 87.26
N GLY A 1077 16.36 -56.44 87.29
CA GLY A 1077 17.64 -56.50 86.56
C GLY A 1077 17.50 -56.59 85.03
N GLY A 1078 16.37 -56.11 84.47
CA GLY A 1078 16.08 -56.15 83.03
C GLY A 1078 15.44 -57.44 82.52
N VAL A 1079 15.04 -58.36 83.40
CA VAL A 1079 14.28 -59.58 83.07
C VAL A 1079 12.92 -59.53 83.77
N ASP A 1080 11.85 -59.93 83.07
CA ASP A 1080 10.49 -60.00 83.62
C ASP A 1080 10.42 -60.87 84.88
N VAL A 1081 9.58 -60.48 85.85
CA VAL A 1081 9.42 -61.22 87.11
C VAL A 1081 8.37 -62.32 86.91
N GLU A 1082 8.87 -63.53 86.68
CA GLU A 1082 8.05 -64.72 86.41
C GLU A 1082 7.13 -65.10 87.61
N GLY A 1083 5.92 -64.54 87.60
CA GLY A 1083 4.86 -64.76 88.58
C GLY A 1083 4.86 -63.79 89.76
N ASP A 1084 3.78 -63.80 90.54
CA ASP A 1084 3.41 -62.79 91.56
C ASP A 1084 4.47 -62.45 92.63
N VAL A 1085 5.60 -63.17 92.74
CA VAL A 1085 6.55 -63.02 93.87
C VAL A 1085 8.03 -63.05 93.44
N LEU A 1086 8.69 -61.89 93.46
CA LEU A 1086 10.14 -61.76 93.36
C LEU A 1086 10.83 -62.15 94.68
N PHE A 1087 11.53 -63.28 94.70
CA PHE A 1087 12.24 -63.80 95.87
C PHE A 1087 13.70 -63.31 95.99
N VAL A 1088 13.90 -62.16 96.64
CA VAL A 1088 15.24 -61.61 96.87
C VAL A 1088 15.97 -62.37 97.98
N LYS A 1089 17.10 -63.01 97.68
CA LYS A 1089 17.86 -63.79 98.66
C LYS A 1089 18.91 -62.94 99.37
N VAL A 1090 18.78 -62.86 100.70
CA VAL A 1090 19.64 -62.08 101.60
C VAL A 1090 20.68 -62.98 102.27
N PRO A 1091 21.98 -62.61 102.29
CA PRO A 1091 22.99 -63.41 102.99
C PRO A 1091 22.72 -63.49 104.49
N TRP A 1092 22.82 -64.70 105.06
CA TRP A 1092 22.32 -65.00 106.41
C TRP A 1092 22.95 -64.15 107.52
N TYR A 1093 24.20 -63.71 107.33
CA TYR A 1093 24.98 -62.87 108.25
C TYR A 1093 24.68 -61.36 108.15
N THR A 1094 23.92 -60.91 107.15
CA THR A 1094 23.57 -59.48 106.98
C THR A 1094 22.21 -59.14 107.60
N LEU A 1095 21.94 -57.85 107.85
CA LEU A 1095 20.59 -57.39 108.21
C LEU A 1095 19.75 -57.17 106.94
N TYR A 1096 18.47 -57.54 106.97
CA TYR A 1096 17.55 -57.38 105.84
C TYR A 1096 17.56 -55.95 105.26
N LYS A 1097 17.60 -54.92 106.11
CA LYS A 1097 17.62 -53.50 105.70
C LYS A 1097 18.87 -53.06 104.92
N ASN A 1098 19.97 -53.82 105.02
CA ASN A 1098 21.22 -53.52 104.31
C ASN A 1098 21.21 -54.09 102.88
N ASN A 1099 20.14 -54.77 102.47
CA ASN A 1099 19.97 -55.38 101.15
C ASN A 1099 18.81 -54.67 100.44
N SER A 1100 18.82 -54.63 99.12
CA SER A 1100 17.74 -54.10 98.27
C SER A 1100 17.69 -54.86 96.96
N THR A 1101 16.63 -54.67 96.19
CA THR A 1101 16.55 -55.06 94.79
C THR A 1101 16.02 -53.88 93.97
N GLU A 1102 16.33 -53.82 92.68
CA GLU A 1102 15.85 -52.77 91.77
C GLU A 1102 14.87 -53.36 90.76
N LEU A 1103 13.66 -52.82 90.74
CA LEU A 1103 12.63 -53.15 89.76
C LEU A 1103 12.71 -52.18 88.59
N GLY A 1104 12.42 -52.63 87.38
CA GLY A 1104 12.21 -51.77 86.20
C GLY A 1104 10.86 -52.07 85.55
N ILE A 1105 10.51 -51.34 84.51
CA ILE A 1105 9.36 -51.68 83.64
C ILE A 1105 9.81 -52.25 82.30
N GLN A 1106 8.91 -52.96 81.64
CA GLN A 1106 8.93 -53.22 80.21
C GLN A 1106 7.51 -53.01 79.65
N VAL A 1107 7.37 -52.32 78.53
CA VAL A 1107 6.10 -52.08 77.83
C VAL A 1107 6.06 -52.81 76.49
N ASN A 1108 4.90 -52.82 75.81
CA ASN A 1108 4.85 -53.29 74.42
C ASN A 1108 5.71 -52.39 73.52
N SER A 1109 6.35 -52.99 72.51
CA SER A 1109 7.17 -52.25 71.55
C SER A 1109 6.32 -51.22 70.80
N GLY A 1110 6.93 -50.08 70.42
CA GLY A 1110 6.27 -48.96 69.76
C GLY A 1110 5.61 -47.93 70.69
N ALA A 1111 5.27 -48.29 71.93
CA ALA A 1111 4.61 -47.38 72.88
C ALA A 1111 5.60 -46.42 73.57
N GLU A 1112 5.48 -45.11 73.30
CA GLU A 1112 6.28 -44.07 73.96
C GLU A 1112 5.73 -43.72 75.36
N VAL A 1113 6.51 -43.99 76.41
CA VAL A 1113 6.13 -43.75 77.81
C VAL A 1113 6.22 -42.27 78.17
N LYS A 1114 5.13 -41.73 78.73
CA LYS A 1114 4.99 -40.35 79.23
C LYS A 1114 5.21 -40.24 80.74
N SER A 1115 4.73 -41.22 81.51
CA SER A 1115 4.98 -41.27 82.94
C SER A 1115 4.95 -42.69 83.51
N VAL A 1116 5.72 -42.90 84.58
CA VAL A 1116 5.79 -44.15 85.34
C VAL A 1116 5.58 -43.84 86.82
N LYS A 1117 4.75 -44.64 87.48
CA LYS A 1117 4.40 -44.45 88.90
C LYS A 1117 4.35 -45.77 89.64
N TRP A 1118 5.23 -45.94 90.61
CA TRP A 1118 5.26 -47.06 91.55
C TRP A 1118 4.56 -46.70 92.85
N SER A 1119 3.76 -47.64 93.37
CA SER A 1119 3.04 -47.49 94.63
C SER A 1119 2.96 -48.82 95.36
N TYR A 1120 2.62 -48.81 96.66
CA TYR A 1120 2.25 -50.06 97.32
C TYR A 1120 0.89 -50.51 96.79
N ALA A 1121 0.76 -51.79 96.44
CA ALA A 1121 -0.57 -52.34 96.20
C ALA A 1121 -1.44 -52.17 97.46
N ASN A 1122 -2.73 -51.92 97.31
CA ASN A 1122 -3.61 -51.43 98.38
C ASN A 1122 -3.54 -52.28 99.68
N TRP A 1123 -3.42 -53.61 99.56
CA TRP A 1123 -3.30 -54.54 100.69
C TRP A 1123 -1.90 -54.58 101.38
N SER A 1124 -0.96 -53.75 100.95
CA SER A 1124 0.41 -53.65 101.49
C SER A 1124 0.73 -52.28 102.11
N ILE A 1125 -0.20 -51.31 102.11
CA ILE A 1125 0.07 -49.90 102.43
C ILE A 1125 0.08 -49.58 103.95
N ASP A 1126 -0.67 -50.32 104.77
CA ASP A 1126 -0.79 -50.02 106.21
C ASP A 1126 0.47 -50.38 107.01
N LYS A 1127 1.18 -51.43 106.58
CA LYS A 1127 2.37 -51.99 107.24
C LYS A 1127 3.41 -52.53 106.23
N PRO A 1128 3.86 -51.73 105.24
CA PRO A 1128 4.83 -52.17 104.25
C PRO A 1128 6.14 -52.56 104.94
N GLU A 1129 6.63 -53.78 104.71
CA GLU A 1129 7.88 -54.25 105.34
C GLU A 1129 9.15 -53.79 104.59
N ALA A 1130 8.98 -53.14 103.44
CA ALA A 1130 10.02 -52.53 102.63
C ALA A 1130 9.56 -51.18 102.06
N THR A 1131 10.52 -50.30 101.80
CA THR A 1131 10.36 -48.96 101.24
C THR A 1131 10.50 -49.02 99.72
N ILE A 1132 9.64 -48.30 99.00
CA ILE A 1132 9.82 -47.91 97.59
C ILE A 1132 10.61 -46.59 97.59
N GLU A 1133 11.82 -46.57 97.03
CA GLU A 1133 12.74 -45.43 97.20
C GLU A 1133 12.61 -44.36 96.08
N THR A 1134 12.21 -44.73 94.85
CA THR A 1134 12.05 -43.80 93.71
C THR A 1134 10.70 -44.01 92.99
N PRO A 1135 9.59 -43.52 93.55
CA PRO A 1135 8.24 -43.91 93.11
C PRO A 1135 7.76 -43.33 91.76
N ASN A 1136 8.51 -42.44 91.11
CA ASN A 1136 8.09 -41.79 89.85
C ASN A 1136 9.16 -41.89 88.74
N ALA A 1137 9.89 -43.01 88.68
CA ALA A 1137 10.95 -43.27 87.70
C ALA A 1137 10.74 -44.64 87.03
N GLU A 1138 11.37 -44.89 85.88
CA GLU A 1138 11.26 -46.16 85.16
C GLU A 1138 11.80 -47.35 85.96
N THR A 1139 12.79 -47.12 86.82
CA THR A 1139 13.25 -48.09 87.83
C THR A 1139 12.99 -47.61 89.26
N THR A 1140 12.69 -48.55 90.16
CA THR A 1140 12.59 -48.28 91.59
C THR A 1140 13.34 -49.27 92.46
N VAL A 1141 14.09 -48.74 93.42
CA VAL A 1141 14.76 -49.56 94.43
C VAL A 1141 13.77 -49.90 95.55
N ILE A 1142 13.70 -51.19 95.90
CA ILE A 1142 12.91 -51.72 97.00
C ILE A 1142 13.86 -52.19 98.12
N ARG A 1143 13.69 -51.68 99.35
CA ARG A 1143 14.60 -51.95 100.48
C ARG A 1143 13.83 -52.27 101.77
N PRO A 1144 14.08 -53.39 102.48
CA PRO A 1144 13.41 -53.68 103.75
C PRO A 1144 13.60 -52.57 104.79
N ASN A 1145 12.51 -52.09 105.39
CA ASN A 1145 12.48 -50.84 106.17
C ASN A 1145 13.14 -50.93 107.57
N GLY A 1146 13.78 -52.06 107.88
CA GLY A 1146 14.45 -52.32 109.16
C GLY A 1146 13.52 -52.61 110.36
N LYS A 1147 12.20 -52.63 110.18
CA LYS A 1147 11.25 -52.94 111.26
C LYS A 1147 10.94 -54.44 111.27
N GLY A 1148 11.44 -55.15 112.27
CA GLY A 1148 11.20 -56.59 112.49
C GLY A 1148 12.37 -57.51 112.11
N ILE A 1149 12.39 -58.72 112.69
CA ILE A 1149 13.53 -59.67 112.63
C ILE A 1149 13.34 -60.84 111.64
N GLY A 1150 12.12 -61.10 111.19
CA GLY A 1150 11.81 -62.15 110.20
C GLY A 1150 12.10 -61.72 108.76
N ALA A 1151 11.86 -62.63 107.79
CA ALA A 1151 11.76 -62.29 106.37
C ALA A 1151 10.79 -61.11 106.15
N ARG A 1152 11.00 -60.31 105.08
CA ARG A 1152 10.29 -59.03 104.86
C ARG A 1152 9.67 -59.04 103.46
N SER A 1153 8.42 -58.59 103.30
CA SER A 1153 7.82 -58.40 101.97
C SER A 1153 6.88 -57.20 101.85
N CYS A 1154 6.80 -56.63 100.65
CA CYS A 1154 5.77 -55.68 100.23
C CYS A 1154 5.19 -56.11 98.88
N TRP A 1155 4.00 -55.63 98.56
CA TRP A 1155 3.48 -55.64 97.19
C TRP A 1155 3.66 -54.25 96.57
N VAL A 1156 4.07 -54.22 95.31
CA VAL A 1156 4.37 -53.00 94.55
C VAL A 1156 3.61 -53.06 93.24
N THR A 1157 2.81 -52.02 92.98
CA THR A 1157 2.07 -51.79 91.74
C THR A 1157 2.79 -50.71 90.93
N VAL A 1158 2.97 -50.94 89.63
CA VAL A 1158 3.36 -49.90 88.68
C VAL A 1158 2.18 -49.48 87.83
N THR A 1159 2.15 -48.21 87.46
CA THR A 1159 1.22 -47.61 86.51
C THR A 1159 2.04 -46.83 85.49
N VAL A 1160 1.75 -47.04 84.20
CA VAL A 1160 2.44 -46.38 83.09
C VAL A 1160 1.39 -45.74 82.19
N GLU A 1161 1.63 -44.49 81.81
CA GLU A 1161 0.83 -43.73 80.85
C GLU A 1161 1.71 -43.41 79.62
N ASP A 1162 1.17 -43.52 78.42
CA ASP A 1162 1.85 -43.13 77.18
C ASP A 1162 1.61 -41.67 76.77
N VAL A 1163 2.33 -41.19 75.75
CA VAL A 1163 2.26 -39.79 75.29
C VAL A 1163 0.87 -39.35 74.81
N TYR A 1164 -0.01 -40.28 74.43
CA TYR A 1164 -1.38 -40.01 73.98
C TYR A 1164 -2.46 -40.32 75.04
N GLY A 1165 -2.10 -40.86 76.20
CA GLY A 1165 -2.95 -41.01 77.38
C GLY A 1165 -3.54 -42.40 77.61
N ASN A 1166 -3.07 -43.45 76.92
CA ASN A 1166 -3.42 -44.83 77.27
C ASN A 1166 -2.64 -45.25 78.53
N VAL A 1167 -3.23 -46.11 79.37
CA VAL A 1167 -2.68 -46.47 80.68
C VAL A 1167 -2.64 -47.98 80.88
N ALA A 1168 -1.50 -48.52 81.31
CA ALA A 1168 -1.31 -49.91 81.70
C ALA A 1168 -0.79 -50.03 83.15
N THR A 1169 -1.05 -51.17 83.80
CA THR A 1169 -0.64 -51.43 85.20
C THR A 1169 -0.22 -52.87 85.42
N ASP A 1170 0.77 -53.10 86.27
CA ASP A 1170 1.19 -54.43 86.75
C ASP A 1170 1.49 -54.41 88.26
N THR A 1171 1.54 -55.57 88.95
CA THR A 1171 1.70 -55.67 90.41
C THR A 1171 2.36 -56.97 90.87
N ILE A 1172 3.52 -56.87 91.52
CA ILE A 1172 4.26 -58.02 92.09
C ILE A 1172 4.53 -57.88 93.60
N LYS A 1173 4.91 -58.98 94.24
CA LYS A 1173 5.37 -59.03 95.63
C LYS A 1173 6.88 -59.18 95.71
N VAL A 1174 7.59 -58.23 96.29
CA VAL A 1174 9.03 -58.40 96.59
C VAL A 1174 9.18 -59.05 97.97
N ARG A 1175 9.82 -60.22 98.05
CA ARG A 1175 10.00 -61.01 99.29
C ARG A 1175 11.47 -61.30 99.59
N PHE A 1176 12.01 -60.55 100.54
CA PHE A 1176 13.37 -60.70 101.06
C PHE A 1176 13.45 -61.85 102.07
N HIS A 1177 14.27 -62.86 101.77
CA HIS A 1177 14.37 -64.10 102.53
C HIS A 1177 15.83 -64.52 102.74
N LYS A 1178 16.14 -65.25 103.83
CA LYS A 1178 17.50 -65.79 104.08
C LYS A 1178 17.62 -67.27 103.74
N TRP A 1179 16.59 -68.04 104.06
CA TRP A 1179 16.58 -69.50 103.96
C TRP A 1179 15.57 -69.95 102.90
N ASN A 1180 15.87 -71.00 102.13
CA ASN A 1180 15.02 -71.44 101.01
C ASN A 1180 13.58 -71.81 101.45
N TRP A 1181 13.36 -72.23 102.70
CA TRP A 1181 12.02 -72.49 103.24
C TRP A 1181 11.17 -71.23 103.42
N GLN A 1182 11.79 -70.05 103.48
CA GLN A 1182 11.13 -68.74 103.52
C GLN A 1182 10.80 -68.20 102.12
N ALA A 1183 11.25 -68.91 101.07
CA ALA A 1183 10.89 -68.67 99.67
C ALA A 1183 9.85 -69.70 99.15
N LYS A 1184 9.22 -70.44 100.06
CA LYS A 1184 7.97 -71.17 99.84
C LYS A 1184 6.82 -70.49 100.59
#